data_AF-A0A941WL48-F1
#
_entry.id   AF-A0A941WL48-F1
#
_cell.length_a   1.000
_cell.length_b   1.000
_cell.length_c   1.000
_cell.angle_alpha   90.00
_cell.angle_beta   90.00
_cell.angle_gamma   90.00
#
_symmetry.space_group_name_H-M   'P 1'
#
loop_
_entity.id
_entity.type
_entity.pdbx_description
1 polymer ?
#
loop_
_entity_poly.entity_id
_entity_poly.type
_entity_poly.pdbx_seq_one_letter_code
_entity_poly.pdbx_strand_id
1 'polypeptide(L)'
;FTSTKKDQPENEPLTINRPSIYLHSWLRRAASKLTIAYDGSRLKEGVFVYLRSVQIKDIPMQCYLGKDNNVGAEGYGLDKTLLDGEELKYYKGSLPTAYDHEYNGPRITRGKPYYGSHHEDSVAVYFYENMQGEGKDKRQDADGKDGLDAPGMPGDPGYKFKYGMPYGTYVEVDAYYVSINSERIGNGSIKYRFMLGQDIYKNYNAKRNCHYKLTLRFKNFANDVDWHIEYEEPEPGVITPEPYFISYLYNHSMMYPIKVNTGGREIEYIKAEITDNRWAPYNASGLIYYSQMDKGNANQWNGFLSLHKTVDLVIRKTTTSVNVDSNKEHYEKAPERGERTYTDMSVGEHTTTGSDSTYTYRVEQHPTEANTYNIFIPMYTRAKQLIKETAYTGNNPYVAYHRKAEVKITTKLKGLEKPFENMVTIYQVRRIVNPKGIYRSSGKSEPFHVVLKRLPKENATKFETFVSEGPWKAYVVRHCNSDGSPVRGINLDKGNGMSECIKDTVYGKNGSEIDFNVNFNGTCDANTSRYAIIRVEYHNYTCYHLIFVRQGDSPDDLIAGGTRWHAKNMRTKTEEAESPLDEGSLFGRGNWTYPIDALNNKNPKEYWVNVVPEDFKKSYPEDGFFTIAGSGEKKKWSDITRNEDFTEPKTGWKVASASDYQALFDSDDIKQGYGVLYGDGAKETADDLNDVYGYDYTTSKIRGMRGCFVYNEQTGKNLFFPIGASGYGHRKDSRGELAENQYKGILRYASSRNTYFKPTDVSAAYPNGVNDCPLFYDIYMRPGAIYWYDKTGENKVNGTTENNVGWDFNYFTFDFYPMGSWGTSGGKDACFVRCVEK
;
A
#
# COMPACT_ATOMS: atom_id res chain seq x y z
N PHE A 1 53.52 -54.04 -6.19
CA PHE A 1 54.07 -52.70 -5.89
C PHE A 1 54.23 -52.46 -4.39
N THR A 2 53.58 -53.26 -3.54
CA THR A 2 53.96 -53.57 -2.15
C THR A 2 54.13 -55.09 -2.01
N SER A 3 54.80 -55.58 -0.96
CA SER A 3 54.99 -57.03 -0.70
C SER A 3 53.84 -57.68 0.09
N THR A 4 52.73 -56.99 0.31
CA THR A 4 51.58 -57.45 1.09
C THR A 4 50.25 -57.24 0.33
N LYS A 5 49.29 -58.13 0.58
CA LYS A 5 47.99 -58.25 -0.12
C LYS A 5 47.07 -57.02 0.03
N LYS A 6 46.03 -57.02 -0.81
CA LYS A 6 45.14 -55.96 -1.33
C LYS A 6 44.41 -55.00 -0.38
N ASP A 7 44.54 -55.07 0.94
CA ASP A 7 43.87 -54.15 1.86
C ASP A 7 44.85 -53.76 2.99
N GLN A 8 45.54 -52.63 2.82
CA GLN A 8 46.35 -52.04 3.89
C GLN A 8 45.50 -50.98 4.61
N PRO A 9 45.43 -50.99 5.96
CA PRO A 9 44.73 -49.96 6.72
C PRO A 9 45.31 -48.56 6.44
N GLU A 10 44.49 -47.50 6.45
CA GLU A 10 44.90 -46.10 6.16
C GLU A 10 46.06 -45.58 7.04
N ASN A 11 46.41 -46.30 8.11
CA ASN A 11 47.31 -45.86 9.16
C ASN A 11 48.71 -46.52 9.10
N GLU A 12 48.99 -47.36 8.08
CA GLU A 12 50.30 -48.02 7.93
C GLU A 12 51.18 -47.38 6.84
N PRO A 13 52.50 -47.22 7.09
CA PRO A 13 53.40 -46.65 6.10
C PRO A 13 53.60 -47.58 4.88
N LEU A 14 53.40 -47.01 3.69
CA LEU A 14 53.64 -47.69 2.42
C LEU A 14 55.16 -47.79 2.14
N THR A 15 55.71 -49.00 2.06
CA THR A 15 57.13 -49.20 1.73
C THR A 15 57.32 -49.33 0.21
N ILE A 16 58.10 -48.42 -0.38
CA ILE A 16 58.44 -48.41 -1.81
C ILE A 16 59.79 -49.09 -1.99
N ASN A 17 59.83 -50.23 -2.71
CA ASN A 17 61.01 -51.08 -2.81
C ASN A 17 61.64 -51.15 -4.22
N ARG A 18 61.27 -50.25 -5.15
CA ARG A 18 61.87 -50.14 -6.49
C ARG A 18 61.93 -48.69 -6.96
N PRO A 19 62.96 -48.29 -7.73
CA PRO A 19 63.03 -46.96 -8.35
C PRO A 19 61.96 -46.77 -9.43
N SER A 20 61.56 -45.52 -9.68
CA SER A 20 60.64 -45.08 -10.76
C SER A 20 59.18 -45.56 -10.65
N ILE A 21 58.57 -45.46 -9.46
CA ILE A 21 57.14 -45.73 -9.25
C ILE A 21 56.32 -44.43 -9.33
N TYR A 22 55.21 -44.45 -10.08
CA TYR A 22 54.19 -43.39 -10.05
C TYR A 22 53.18 -43.67 -8.93
N LEU A 23 53.04 -42.73 -8.00
CA LEU A 23 52.05 -42.79 -6.92
C LEU A 23 50.85 -41.90 -7.27
N HIS A 24 49.65 -42.46 -7.14
CA HIS A 24 48.41 -41.70 -7.16
C HIS A 24 47.82 -41.74 -5.74
N SER A 25 47.50 -40.56 -5.18
CA SER A 25 46.92 -40.44 -3.85
C SER A 25 45.70 -39.54 -3.88
N TRP A 26 44.68 -39.93 -3.12
CA TRP A 26 43.47 -39.15 -2.93
C TRP A 26 43.65 -38.22 -1.73
N LEU A 27 43.49 -36.91 -1.94
CA LEU A 27 43.46 -35.94 -0.84
C LEU A 27 42.02 -35.76 -0.36
N ARG A 28 41.81 -35.90 0.94
CA ARG A 28 40.53 -35.65 1.59
C ARG A 28 40.63 -34.40 2.46
N ARG A 29 39.65 -33.49 2.35
CA ARG A 29 39.61 -32.28 3.19
C ARG A 29 39.38 -32.65 4.65
N ALA A 30 40.04 -31.95 5.56
CA ALA A 30 39.79 -32.07 6.99
C ALA A 30 38.50 -31.33 7.42
N ALA A 31 38.13 -30.27 6.69
CA ALA A 31 36.92 -29.50 6.92
C ALA A 31 35.76 -29.94 6.02
N SER A 32 34.55 -29.62 6.48
CA SER A 32 33.29 -29.73 5.75
C SER A 32 32.67 -28.35 5.56
N LYS A 33 31.75 -28.24 4.59
CA LYS A 33 30.99 -27.00 4.34
C LYS A 33 29.50 -27.22 4.61
N LEU A 34 28.83 -26.20 5.13
CA LEU A 34 27.39 -26.16 5.38
C LEU A 34 26.77 -24.99 4.61
N THR A 35 25.80 -25.27 3.74
CA THR A 35 24.93 -24.23 3.16
C THR A 35 23.55 -24.30 3.81
N ILE A 36 22.98 -23.13 4.12
CA ILE A 36 21.65 -23.01 4.74
C ILE A 36 20.67 -22.37 3.75
N ALA A 37 19.47 -22.93 3.66
CA ALA A 37 18.33 -22.36 2.94
C ALA A 37 17.08 -22.37 3.83
N TYR A 38 16.07 -21.60 3.43
CA TYR A 38 14.84 -21.40 4.20
C TYR A 38 13.61 -21.57 3.32
N ASP A 39 12.56 -22.15 3.88
CA ASP A 39 11.30 -22.44 3.19
C ASP A 39 10.10 -22.17 4.12
N GLY A 40 9.35 -21.11 3.81
CA GLY A 40 8.13 -20.71 4.50
C GLY A 40 6.84 -21.09 3.78
N SER A 41 6.87 -22.01 2.81
CA SER A 41 5.69 -22.38 2.02
C SER A 41 4.55 -22.99 2.85
N ARG A 42 4.88 -23.51 4.03
CA ARG A 42 3.95 -24.13 5.00
C ARG A 42 3.56 -23.20 6.16
N LEU A 43 3.96 -21.93 6.12
CA LEU A 43 3.45 -20.93 7.06
C LEU A 43 1.96 -20.69 6.85
N LYS A 44 1.25 -20.39 7.94
CA LYS A 44 -0.10 -19.84 7.90
C LYS A 44 -0.07 -18.41 7.34
N GLU A 45 -1.19 -17.98 6.76
CA GLU A 45 -1.32 -16.60 6.28
C GLU A 45 -1.10 -15.61 7.43
N GLY A 46 -0.56 -14.41 7.17
CA GLY A 46 -0.28 -13.43 8.21
C GLY A 46 0.90 -13.73 9.13
N VAL A 47 1.72 -14.75 8.84
CA VAL A 47 2.96 -15.04 9.58
C VAL A 47 4.18 -14.56 8.78
N PHE A 48 5.11 -13.90 9.47
CA PHE A 48 6.32 -13.29 8.95
C PHE A 48 7.52 -13.73 9.79
N VAL A 49 8.61 -14.14 9.14
CA VAL A 49 9.89 -14.47 9.80
C VAL A 49 10.99 -13.58 9.23
N TYR A 50 11.58 -12.75 10.07
CA TYR A 50 12.66 -11.84 9.73
C TYR A 50 14.00 -12.45 10.19
N LEU A 51 14.80 -12.93 9.24
CA LEU A 51 16.06 -13.62 9.56
C LEU A 51 17.12 -12.60 9.97
N ARG A 52 17.71 -12.77 11.16
CA ARG A 52 18.79 -11.90 11.66
C ARG A 52 20.15 -12.48 11.35
N SER A 53 20.41 -13.71 11.77
CA SER A 53 21.69 -14.38 11.52
C SER A 53 21.58 -15.90 11.57
N VAL A 54 22.62 -16.58 11.09
CA VAL A 54 22.83 -18.01 11.30
C VAL A 54 24.29 -18.26 11.66
N GLN A 55 24.52 -19.17 12.59
CA GLN A 55 25.86 -19.54 13.05
C GLN A 55 25.94 -21.05 13.30
N ILE A 56 27.03 -21.67 12.89
CA ILE A 56 27.38 -23.02 13.34
C ILE A 56 28.11 -22.93 14.67
N LYS A 57 27.67 -23.69 15.67
CA LYS A 57 28.17 -23.63 17.04
C LYS A 57 28.74 -24.97 17.47
N ASP A 58 29.61 -24.93 18.45
CA ASP A 58 30.29 -26.09 19.01
C ASP A 58 31.08 -26.90 17.98
N ILE A 59 31.95 -26.21 17.23
CA ILE A 59 32.90 -26.83 16.31
C ILE A 59 34.23 -27.11 17.05
N PRO A 60 34.85 -28.30 16.88
CA PRO A 60 36.16 -28.55 17.48
C PRO A 60 37.21 -27.57 16.96
N MET A 61 38.05 -27.02 17.84
CA MET A 61 39.16 -26.14 17.44
C MET A 61 40.21 -26.89 16.59
N GLN A 62 40.39 -28.18 16.85
CA GLN A 62 41.40 -29.03 16.22
C GLN A 62 40.76 -30.32 15.69
N CYS A 63 41.36 -30.90 14.67
CA CYS A 63 41.03 -32.24 14.20
C CYS A 63 42.30 -33.02 13.83
N TYR A 64 42.22 -34.34 13.90
CA TYR A 64 43.28 -35.23 13.41
C TYR A 64 43.26 -35.33 11.89
N LEU A 65 44.40 -35.55 11.23
CA LEU A 65 44.45 -35.75 9.77
C LEU A 65 44.10 -37.17 9.32
N GLY A 66 44.33 -38.20 10.16
CA GLY A 66 44.19 -39.62 9.79
C GLY A 66 43.41 -40.49 10.78
N LYS A 67 42.63 -39.89 11.68
CA LYS A 67 41.69 -40.62 12.54
C LYS A 67 40.46 -39.77 12.84
N ASP A 68 39.39 -40.42 13.29
CA ASP A 68 38.14 -39.76 13.63
C ASP A 68 38.34 -38.73 14.75
N ASN A 69 37.64 -37.60 14.62
CA ASN A 69 37.61 -36.56 15.63
C ASN A 69 36.31 -36.65 16.45
N ASN A 70 36.42 -36.98 17.74
CA ASN A 70 35.27 -37.16 18.63
C ASN A 70 35.55 -36.49 19.98
N VAL A 71 35.23 -35.20 20.08
CA VAL A 71 35.45 -34.42 21.30
C VAL A 71 34.61 -35.01 22.43
N GLY A 72 35.26 -35.26 23.58
CA GLY A 72 34.60 -35.80 24.77
C GLY A 72 34.66 -37.32 24.92
N ALA A 73 35.10 -38.06 23.89
CA ALA A 73 35.32 -39.50 23.99
C ALA A 73 36.48 -39.87 24.93
N GLU A 74 36.40 -41.05 25.55
CA GLU A 74 37.48 -41.62 26.34
C GLU A 74 38.75 -41.78 25.48
N GLY A 75 39.89 -41.29 25.97
CA GLY A 75 41.15 -41.32 25.21
C GLY A 75 41.30 -40.22 24.13
N TYR A 76 40.38 -39.24 24.05
CA TYR A 76 40.54 -38.08 23.16
C TYR A 76 41.74 -37.22 23.58
N GLY A 77 42.73 -37.08 22.70
CA GLY A 77 44.05 -36.52 23.01
C GLY A 77 44.35 -35.15 22.41
N LEU A 78 43.36 -34.44 21.85
CA LEU A 78 43.47 -33.03 21.43
C LEU A 78 42.76 -32.13 22.44
N ASP A 79 42.90 -30.82 22.23
CA ASP A 79 42.14 -29.83 22.97
C ASP A 79 40.62 -30.06 22.81
N LYS A 80 39.90 -30.03 23.93
CA LYS A 80 38.43 -30.22 24.00
C LYS A 80 37.66 -28.92 23.78
N THR A 81 38.35 -27.81 23.53
CA THR A 81 37.73 -26.51 23.27
C THR A 81 36.86 -26.56 22.02
N LEU A 82 35.62 -26.18 22.21
CA LEU A 82 34.62 -25.97 21.18
C LEU A 82 34.51 -24.47 20.90
N LEU A 83 34.48 -24.12 19.62
CA LEU A 83 34.38 -22.75 19.15
C LEU A 83 33.04 -22.54 18.45
N ASP A 84 32.60 -21.28 18.42
CA ASP A 84 31.55 -20.87 17.49
C ASP A 84 32.20 -20.55 16.14
N GLY A 85 31.56 -21.00 15.06
CA GLY A 85 31.97 -20.72 13.69
C GLY A 85 31.56 -19.32 13.23
N GLU A 86 31.74 -19.07 11.93
CA GLU A 86 31.34 -17.82 11.31
C GLU A 86 29.83 -17.55 11.47
N GLU A 87 29.48 -16.34 11.92
CA GLU A 87 28.11 -15.85 11.95
C GLU A 87 27.78 -15.12 10.64
N LEU A 88 26.84 -15.66 9.89
CA LEU A 88 26.28 -14.99 8.71
C LEU A 88 25.16 -14.06 9.16
N LYS A 89 25.40 -12.75 9.13
CA LYS A 89 24.39 -11.73 9.41
C LYS A 89 23.62 -11.37 8.14
N TYR A 90 22.31 -11.31 8.28
CA TYR A 90 21.40 -11.00 7.20
C TYR A 90 20.90 -9.55 7.19
N TYR A 91 21.28 -8.76 8.18
CA TYR A 91 20.99 -7.33 8.30
C TYR A 91 22.26 -6.49 8.15
N LYS A 92 22.10 -5.20 7.80
CA LYS A 92 23.21 -4.23 7.69
C LYS A 92 23.28 -3.35 8.94
N GLY A 93 24.49 -3.13 9.46
CA GLY A 93 24.73 -2.21 10.58
C GLY A 93 24.37 -2.82 11.94
N SER A 94 23.73 -2.03 12.81
CA SER A 94 23.30 -2.44 14.15
C SER A 94 22.15 -3.44 14.12
N LEU A 95 21.93 -4.17 15.22
CA LEU A 95 20.81 -5.10 15.35
C LEU A 95 19.48 -4.34 15.11
N PRO A 96 18.63 -4.80 14.19
CA PRO A 96 17.37 -4.12 13.88
C PRO A 96 16.44 -4.08 15.09
N THR A 97 15.86 -2.92 15.34
CA THR A 97 14.87 -2.69 16.40
C THR A 97 13.43 -2.68 15.88
N ALA A 98 13.25 -2.59 14.55
CA ALA A 98 11.95 -2.64 13.88
C ALA A 98 11.92 -3.81 12.88
N TYR A 99 10.80 -4.54 12.88
CA TYR A 99 10.57 -5.74 12.07
C TYR A 99 9.27 -5.59 11.27
N ASP A 100 9.34 -4.80 10.21
CA ASP A 100 8.22 -4.45 9.35
C ASP A 100 8.58 -4.58 7.85
N HIS A 101 7.71 -4.07 6.98
CA HIS A 101 7.91 -4.08 5.52
C HIS A 101 9.16 -3.31 5.03
N GLU A 102 9.77 -2.44 5.84
CA GLU A 102 11.01 -1.72 5.54
C GLU A 102 12.26 -2.49 6.01
N TYR A 103 12.10 -3.68 6.61
CA TYR A 103 13.21 -4.50 7.09
C TYR A 103 14.24 -4.81 5.98
N ASN A 104 15.46 -4.35 6.20
CA ASN A 104 16.57 -4.49 5.26
C ASN A 104 17.31 -5.82 5.44
N GLY A 105 16.57 -6.92 5.27
CA GLY A 105 17.06 -8.29 5.36
C GLY A 105 16.02 -9.30 4.85
N PRO A 106 16.32 -10.59 4.89
CA PRO A 106 15.42 -11.64 4.42
C PRO A 106 14.19 -11.74 5.30
N ARG A 107 13.05 -11.62 4.66
CA ARG A 107 11.74 -11.73 5.26
C ARG A 107 10.97 -12.84 4.57
N ILE A 108 10.71 -13.91 5.31
CA ILE A 108 10.07 -15.12 4.84
C ILE A 108 8.59 -15.06 5.18
N THR A 109 7.76 -15.28 4.17
CA THR A 109 6.29 -15.38 4.30
C THR A 109 5.78 -16.50 3.40
N ARG A 110 4.51 -16.87 3.52
CA ARG A 110 3.93 -17.86 2.61
C ARG A 110 3.95 -17.41 1.13
N GLY A 111 3.83 -16.11 0.88
CA GLY A 111 3.91 -15.49 -0.46
C GLY A 111 5.33 -15.08 -0.89
N LYS A 112 6.33 -15.17 -0.02
CA LYS A 112 7.76 -15.10 -0.37
C LYS A 112 8.52 -16.16 0.44
N PRO A 113 8.32 -17.45 0.11
CA PRO A 113 8.67 -18.53 1.02
C PRO A 113 10.15 -18.91 1.01
N TYR A 114 10.90 -18.61 -0.05
CA TYR A 114 12.25 -19.15 -0.21
C TYR A 114 13.33 -18.07 -0.03
N TYR A 115 14.39 -18.42 0.69
CA TYR A 115 15.62 -17.63 0.78
C TYR A 115 16.83 -18.55 0.93
N GLY A 116 17.96 -18.19 0.31
CA GLY A 116 19.16 -19.02 0.24
C GLY A 116 19.09 -20.12 -0.82
N SER A 117 20.21 -20.83 -1.01
CA SER A 117 20.33 -21.92 -2.00
C SER A 117 21.41 -22.93 -1.59
N HIS A 118 21.41 -24.11 -2.21
CA HIS A 118 22.40 -25.17 -1.97
C HIS A 118 23.37 -25.39 -3.14
N HIS A 119 23.47 -24.41 -4.04
CA HIS A 119 24.39 -24.43 -5.17
C HIS A 119 25.87 -24.45 -4.69
N GLU A 120 26.80 -24.90 -5.54
CA GLU A 120 28.19 -25.12 -5.10
C GLU A 120 28.90 -23.85 -4.64
N ASP A 121 28.52 -22.72 -5.22
CA ASP A 121 28.99 -21.34 -5.01
C ASP A 121 28.14 -20.54 -4.00
N SER A 122 27.16 -21.18 -3.35
CA SER A 122 26.38 -20.52 -2.29
C SER A 122 27.22 -20.21 -1.06
N VAL A 123 26.86 -19.12 -0.36
CA VAL A 123 27.48 -18.75 0.93
C VAL A 123 27.38 -19.93 1.89
N ALA A 124 28.52 -20.33 2.45
CA ALA A 124 28.65 -21.50 3.29
C ALA A 124 29.52 -21.20 4.49
N VAL A 125 29.23 -21.85 5.61
CA VAL A 125 30.12 -21.89 6.79
C VAL A 125 30.93 -23.18 6.77
N TYR A 126 32.15 -23.14 7.31
CA TYR A 126 33.08 -24.27 7.33
C TYR A 126 33.35 -24.74 8.75
N PHE A 127 33.54 -26.05 8.94
CA PHE A 127 33.75 -26.64 10.25
C PHE A 127 34.56 -27.94 10.18
N TYR A 128 35.19 -28.31 11.31
CA TYR A 128 35.92 -29.56 11.47
C TYR A 128 35.03 -30.72 11.90
N GLU A 129 35.54 -31.94 11.71
CA GLU A 129 34.82 -33.16 12.07
C GLU A 129 34.52 -33.27 13.57
N ASN A 130 33.34 -33.81 13.89
CA ASN A 130 32.92 -34.13 15.24
C ASN A 130 31.94 -35.33 15.23
N MET A 131 32.45 -36.52 15.56
CA MET A 131 31.76 -37.81 15.43
C MET A 131 31.07 -38.23 16.74
N GLN A 132 29.90 -37.68 17.05
CA GLN A 132 29.18 -37.93 18.31
C GLN A 132 28.26 -39.16 18.33
N GLY A 133 28.15 -39.89 17.22
CA GLY A 133 27.38 -41.13 17.11
C GLY A 133 25.87 -40.95 16.92
N GLU A 134 25.12 -42.01 17.19
CA GLU A 134 23.66 -41.99 17.21
C GLU A 134 23.13 -41.63 18.60
N GLY A 135 22.02 -40.90 18.64
CA GLY A 135 21.36 -40.48 19.88
C GLY A 135 19.84 -40.51 19.77
N LYS A 136 19.19 -39.64 20.55
CA LYS A 136 17.73 -39.54 20.58
C LYS A 136 17.21 -39.00 19.24
N ASP A 137 15.93 -39.28 18.96
CA ASP A 137 15.26 -38.57 17.87
C ASP A 137 15.25 -37.09 18.22
N LYS A 138 15.75 -36.30 17.29
CA LYS A 138 15.99 -34.89 17.49
C LYS A 138 14.85 -34.06 16.85
N ARG A 139 13.89 -34.66 16.12
CA ARG A 139 12.70 -33.96 15.57
C ARG A 139 11.92 -33.24 16.67
N GLN A 140 11.23 -32.16 16.30
CA GLN A 140 10.36 -31.43 17.24
C GLN A 140 9.13 -32.22 17.64
N ASP A 141 8.59 -33.01 16.71
CA ASP A 141 7.40 -33.85 16.87
C ASP A 141 7.75 -35.24 16.30
N ALA A 142 8.49 -36.02 17.09
CA ALA A 142 8.84 -37.38 16.73
C ALA A 142 7.67 -38.35 16.94
N ASP A 143 6.72 -38.01 17.81
CA ASP A 143 5.57 -38.86 18.18
C ASP A 143 4.34 -38.68 17.28
N GLY A 144 4.30 -37.62 16.45
CA GLY A 144 3.31 -37.36 15.43
C GLY A 144 1.96 -36.89 15.97
N LYS A 145 1.93 -36.33 17.19
CA LYS A 145 0.69 -35.86 17.83
C LYS A 145 0.42 -34.37 17.70
N ASP A 146 1.04 -33.70 16.73
CA ASP A 146 0.86 -32.27 16.44
C ASP A 146 1.17 -31.40 17.68
N GLY A 147 2.40 -31.52 18.20
CA GLY A 147 2.92 -30.76 19.34
C GLY A 147 4.44 -30.90 19.52
N LEU A 148 5.04 -30.07 20.38
CA LEU A 148 6.48 -30.17 20.70
C LEU A 148 6.75 -31.31 21.71
N ASP A 149 7.64 -32.24 21.37
CA ASP A 149 8.06 -33.37 22.23
C ASP A 149 8.91 -32.96 23.46
N ALA A 150 9.40 -31.72 23.48
CA ALA A 150 10.27 -31.17 24.53
C ALA A 150 10.16 -29.64 24.59
N PRO A 151 9.02 -29.06 25.02
CA PRO A 151 8.88 -27.62 25.18
C PRO A 151 9.59 -27.13 26.45
N GLY A 152 9.99 -25.85 26.48
CA GLY A 152 10.53 -25.18 27.68
C GLY A 152 11.93 -24.57 27.51
N MET A 153 12.29 -23.67 28.43
CA MET A 153 13.58 -22.98 28.55
C MET A 153 14.61 -23.83 29.32
N PRO A 154 15.92 -23.50 29.25
CA PRO A 154 16.93 -24.15 30.08
C PRO A 154 16.57 -24.11 31.57
N GLY A 155 16.26 -25.28 32.14
CA GLY A 155 15.82 -25.41 33.54
C GLY A 155 14.40 -25.99 33.70
N ASP A 156 13.60 -26.01 32.63
CA ASP A 156 12.24 -26.54 32.68
C ASP A 156 12.20 -28.08 32.73
N PRO A 157 11.17 -28.69 33.36
CA PRO A 157 11.04 -30.14 33.46
C PRO A 157 11.02 -30.89 32.12
N GLY A 158 10.56 -30.23 31.05
CA GLY A 158 10.49 -30.77 29.68
C GLY A 158 11.73 -30.51 28.81
N TYR A 159 12.67 -29.69 29.29
CA TYR A 159 13.84 -29.24 28.52
C TYR A 159 14.84 -30.38 28.27
N LYS A 160 15.26 -30.55 27.02
CA LYS A 160 16.26 -31.55 26.63
C LYS A 160 17.53 -30.89 26.10
N PHE A 161 18.47 -30.57 27.00
CA PHE A 161 19.77 -30.01 26.62
C PHE A 161 20.50 -30.89 25.60
N LYS A 162 20.64 -30.38 24.36
CA LYS A 162 21.31 -31.02 23.21
C LYS A 162 20.96 -32.50 23.02
N TYR A 163 19.76 -32.91 23.44
CA TYR A 163 19.30 -34.30 23.40
C TYR A 163 20.26 -35.32 24.08
N GLY A 164 21.09 -34.87 25.03
CA GLY A 164 22.11 -35.69 25.69
C GLY A 164 23.46 -35.76 24.96
N MET A 165 23.69 -34.96 23.92
CA MET A 165 24.95 -34.86 23.17
C MET A 165 25.66 -33.52 23.48
N PRO A 166 26.29 -33.38 24.66
CA PRO A 166 26.85 -32.10 25.13
C PRO A 166 27.93 -31.55 24.19
N TYR A 167 28.71 -32.41 23.53
CA TYR A 167 29.77 -31.99 22.60
C TYR A 167 29.31 -31.91 21.14
N GLY A 168 28.02 -32.11 20.83
CA GLY A 168 27.53 -32.12 19.45
C GLY A 168 27.51 -30.75 18.77
N THR A 169 28.02 -30.68 17.55
CA THR A 169 27.96 -29.49 16.70
C THR A 169 26.52 -29.23 16.26
N TYR A 170 26.08 -27.97 16.26
CA TYR A 170 24.72 -27.59 15.88
C TYR A 170 24.68 -26.27 15.13
N VAL A 171 23.56 -26.00 14.46
CA VAL A 171 23.30 -24.75 13.75
C VAL A 171 22.26 -23.96 14.53
N GLU A 172 22.53 -22.69 14.78
CA GLU A 172 21.58 -21.74 15.39
C GLU A 172 21.19 -20.68 14.37
N VAL A 173 19.88 -20.50 14.16
CA VAL A 173 19.33 -19.39 13.38
C VAL A 173 18.65 -18.42 14.35
N ASP A 174 19.06 -17.16 14.33
CA ASP A 174 18.40 -16.07 15.06
C ASP A 174 17.44 -15.34 14.12
N ALA A 175 16.20 -15.15 14.56
CA ALA A 175 15.18 -14.42 13.81
C ALA A 175 14.24 -13.67 14.75
N TYR A 176 13.36 -12.88 14.15
CA TYR A 176 12.20 -12.31 14.81
C TYR A 176 10.96 -12.75 14.04
N TYR A 177 9.93 -13.24 14.74
CA TYR A 177 8.67 -13.60 14.09
C TYR A 177 7.61 -12.56 14.41
N VAL A 178 6.68 -12.36 13.47
CA VAL A 178 5.45 -11.59 13.66
C VAL A 178 4.31 -12.41 13.06
N SER A 179 3.23 -12.58 13.80
CA SER A 179 1.99 -13.19 13.36
C SER A 179 0.85 -12.21 13.59
N ILE A 180 0.22 -11.82 12.48
CA ILE A 180 -1.05 -11.07 12.46
C ILE A 180 -2.25 -11.99 12.17
N ASN A 181 -2.03 -13.31 12.16
CA ASN A 181 -3.07 -14.29 11.92
C ASN A 181 -4.02 -14.36 13.13
N SER A 182 -5.33 -14.26 12.91
CA SER A 182 -6.34 -14.30 13.97
C SER A 182 -6.37 -15.61 14.77
N GLU A 183 -5.91 -16.72 14.19
CA GLU A 183 -5.78 -18.00 14.90
C GLU A 183 -4.68 -17.97 15.96
N ARG A 184 -3.61 -17.17 15.78
CA ARG A 184 -2.51 -17.05 16.74
C ARG A 184 -1.70 -15.79 16.49
N ILE A 185 -2.09 -14.70 17.15
CA ILE A 185 -1.40 -13.41 17.09
C ILE A 185 -0.23 -13.44 18.06
N GLY A 186 0.95 -12.98 17.62
CA GLY A 186 2.16 -13.02 18.44
C GLY A 186 3.34 -12.40 17.72
N ASN A 187 4.35 -11.96 18.46
CA ASN A 187 5.64 -11.58 17.91
C ASN A 187 6.73 -11.81 18.94
N GLY A 188 7.98 -11.88 18.49
CA GLY A 188 9.10 -12.02 19.39
C GLY A 188 10.35 -12.52 18.71
N SER A 189 11.46 -12.44 19.45
CA SER A 189 12.70 -13.08 19.04
C SER A 189 12.54 -14.60 19.12
N ILE A 190 13.09 -15.30 18.14
CA ILE A 190 12.97 -16.74 17.99
C ILE A 190 14.31 -17.30 17.53
N LYS A 191 14.76 -18.37 18.20
CA LYS A 191 15.99 -19.09 17.85
C LYS A 191 15.66 -20.52 17.46
N TYR A 192 16.17 -20.94 16.31
CA TYR A 192 16.02 -22.30 15.80
C TYR A 192 17.34 -23.04 15.95
N ARG A 193 17.34 -24.22 16.56
CA ARG A 193 18.56 -25.03 16.75
C ARG A 193 18.43 -26.39 16.06
N PHE A 194 19.42 -26.74 15.24
CA PHE A 194 19.50 -28.04 14.56
C PHE A 194 20.81 -28.75 14.90
N MET A 195 20.72 -29.90 15.57
CA MET A 195 21.89 -30.75 15.86
C MET A 195 22.41 -31.38 14.56
N LEU A 196 23.60 -30.97 14.15
CA LEU A 196 24.17 -31.33 12.86
C LEU A 196 24.55 -32.81 12.84
N GLY A 197 24.25 -33.49 11.74
CA GLY A 197 24.75 -34.82 11.45
C GLY A 197 24.20 -35.36 10.14
N GLN A 198 24.43 -36.63 9.85
CA GLN A 198 24.19 -37.19 8.52
C GLN A 198 22.70 -37.44 8.21
N ASP A 199 21.84 -37.28 9.21
CA ASP A 199 20.39 -37.29 9.05
C ASP A 199 19.71 -36.25 9.95
N ILE A 200 18.41 -36.09 9.68
CA ILE A 200 17.47 -35.32 10.47
C ILE A 200 16.72 -36.25 11.44
N TYR A 201 17.34 -37.25 12.05
CA TYR A 201 16.63 -38.11 13.01
C TYR A 201 17.49 -38.31 14.24
N LYS A 202 18.56 -39.08 14.13
CA LYS A 202 19.31 -39.60 15.29
C LYS A 202 20.82 -39.51 15.13
N ASN A 203 21.36 -39.19 13.96
CA ASN A 203 22.79 -39.19 13.71
C ASN A 203 23.42 -37.83 14.02
N TYR A 204 24.35 -37.73 14.98
CA TYR A 204 25.03 -36.49 15.39
C TYR A 204 26.47 -36.41 14.86
N ASN A 205 26.79 -37.15 13.79
CA ASN A 205 28.12 -37.18 13.19
C ASN A 205 28.31 -36.06 12.17
N ALA A 206 29.09 -35.04 12.54
CA ALA A 206 29.60 -34.02 11.65
C ALA A 206 30.90 -34.54 10.99
N LYS A 207 30.80 -35.26 9.87
CA LYS A 207 31.91 -35.94 9.18
C LYS A 207 32.72 -34.96 8.32
N ARG A 208 34.04 -35.15 8.21
CA ARG A 208 34.92 -34.35 7.32
C ARG A 208 34.65 -34.59 5.82
N ASN A 209 35.01 -33.61 5.00
CA ASN A 209 34.92 -33.64 3.53
C ASN A 209 33.48 -33.89 3.03
N CYS A 210 32.50 -33.29 3.70
CA CYS A 210 31.10 -33.36 3.33
C CYS A 210 30.56 -31.96 3.02
N HIS A 211 29.57 -31.91 2.13
CA HIS A 211 28.73 -30.73 1.92
C HIS A 211 27.38 -30.98 2.58
N TYR A 212 27.18 -30.38 3.74
CA TYR A 212 25.89 -30.38 4.44
C TYR A 212 24.98 -29.33 3.83
N LYS A 213 23.77 -29.74 3.44
CA LYS A 213 22.74 -28.89 2.84
C LYS A 213 21.54 -28.86 3.78
N LEU A 214 21.42 -27.81 4.57
CA LEU A 214 20.39 -27.68 5.59
C LEU A 214 19.29 -26.72 5.14
N THR A 215 18.07 -27.22 4.99
CA THR A 215 16.89 -26.35 4.74
C THR A 215 16.02 -26.27 6.00
N LEU A 216 15.86 -25.07 6.56
CA LEU A 216 14.90 -24.82 7.64
C LEU A 216 13.51 -24.59 7.03
N ARG A 217 12.57 -25.48 7.34
CA ARG A 217 11.18 -25.40 6.85
C ARG A 217 10.27 -24.88 7.94
N PHE A 218 9.79 -23.64 7.79
CA PHE A 218 8.79 -23.04 8.67
C PHE A 218 7.41 -23.61 8.38
N LYS A 219 6.70 -24.01 9.43
CA LYS A 219 5.32 -24.51 9.39
C LYS A 219 4.46 -23.64 10.32
N ASN A 220 3.16 -23.58 10.01
CA ASN A 220 2.14 -22.94 10.82
C ASN A 220 2.52 -21.51 11.26
N PHE A 221 2.75 -21.26 12.54
CA PHE A 221 2.98 -19.92 13.10
C PHE A 221 4.46 -19.60 13.35
N ALA A 222 5.35 -20.15 12.52
CA ALA A 222 6.81 -20.06 12.60
C ALA A 222 7.44 -20.77 13.80
N ASN A 223 6.65 -21.09 14.84
CA ASN A 223 7.06 -21.87 16.02
C ASN A 223 7.03 -23.41 15.79
N ASP A 224 6.53 -23.86 14.64
CA ASP A 224 6.52 -25.27 14.25
C ASP A 224 7.49 -25.44 13.08
N VAL A 225 8.57 -26.19 13.27
CA VAL A 225 9.60 -26.41 12.24
C VAL A 225 10.09 -27.84 12.36
N ASP A 226 10.57 -28.41 11.26
CA ASP A 226 11.74 -29.27 11.40
C ASP A 226 12.90 -28.25 11.57
N TRP A 227 13.36 -27.73 12.73
CA TRP A 227 13.70 -28.28 14.06
C TRP A 227 13.77 -27.24 15.23
N HIS A 228 13.68 -27.74 16.49
CA HIS A 228 13.50 -27.13 17.86
C HIS A 228 13.55 -25.59 18.08
N ILE A 229 12.55 -25.06 18.81
CA ILE A 229 12.26 -23.64 19.10
C ILE A 229 11.93 -23.43 20.59
N GLU A 230 12.50 -22.38 21.17
CA GLU A 230 12.19 -21.82 22.50
C GLU A 230 11.35 -20.53 22.32
N TYR A 231 10.12 -20.50 22.85
CA TYR A 231 9.28 -19.28 22.95
C TYR A 231 8.36 -19.37 24.17
N GLU A 232 8.31 -18.30 24.97
CA GLU A 232 7.49 -18.17 26.18
C GLU A 232 6.52 -16.98 25.99
N GLU A 233 5.21 -17.23 26.08
CA GLU A 233 4.19 -16.17 26.15
C GLU A 233 3.88 -15.90 27.64
N PRO A 234 3.94 -14.65 28.12
CA PRO A 234 3.63 -14.34 29.52
C PRO A 234 2.14 -14.53 29.85
N GLU A 235 1.83 -15.10 31.02
CA GLU A 235 0.48 -15.30 31.54
C GLU A 235 0.34 -14.65 32.94
N PRO A 236 -0.61 -13.69 33.16
CA PRO A 236 -1.47 -13.03 32.18
C PRO A 236 -0.69 -12.07 31.26
N GLY A 237 -1.19 -11.87 30.04
CA GLY A 237 -0.53 -11.06 29.03
C GLY A 237 -1.48 -10.49 27.99
N VAL A 238 -1.11 -9.34 27.40
CA VAL A 238 -1.85 -8.67 26.34
C VAL A 238 -0.94 -8.47 25.14
N ILE A 239 -1.36 -8.97 23.99
CA ILE A 239 -0.60 -8.93 22.74
C ILE A 239 -1.39 -8.12 21.71
N THR A 240 -0.70 -7.14 21.14
CA THR A 240 -1.19 -6.23 20.10
C THR A 240 -0.31 -6.38 18.85
N PRO A 241 -0.87 -6.64 17.64
CA PRO A 241 -0.08 -6.77 16.43
C PRO A 241 0.43 -5.41 15.96
N GLU A 242 1.72 -5.36 15.61
CA GLU A 242 2.37 -4.14 15.15
C GLU A 242 3.40 -4.40 14.05
N PRO A 243 3.49 -3.50 13.05
CA PRO A 243 2.52 -2.43 12.75
C PRO A 243 1.23 -2.98 12.13
N TYR A 244 0.18 -2.16 12.07
CA TYR A 244 -1.09 -2.52 11.41
C TYR A 244 -1.54 -1.46 10.41
N PHE A 245 -2.28 -1.87 9.38
CA PHE A 245 -2.60 -1.02 8.22
C PHE A 245 -4.08 -0.70 8.14
N ILE A 246 -4.39 0.56 7.81
CA ILE A 246 -5.73 1.04 7.46
C ILE A 246 -5.73 1.65 6.07
N SER A 247 -6.87 1.54 5.38
CA SER A 247 -7.07 2.03 4.01
C SER A 247 -6.68 3.50 3.82
N TYR A 248 -6.22 3.85 2.61
CA TYR A 248 -5.98 5.24 2.22
C TYR A 248 -7.28 6.00 1.94
N LEU A 249 -8.39 5.26 1.78
CA LEU A 249 -9.72 5.79 1.53
C LEU A 249 -10.38 6.27 2.82
N TYR A 250 -11.22 7.30 2.70
CA TYR A 250 -11.97 7.96 3.76
C TYR A 250 -13.17 7.11 4.17
N ASN A 251 -13.67 7.32 5.39
CA ASN A 251 -14.83 6.63 5.95
C ASN A 251 -14.79 5.09 5.81
N HIS A 252 -13.60 4.50 5.79
CA HIS A 252 -13.40 3.04 5.81
C HIS A 252 -12.99 2.60 7.20
N SER A 253 -13.38 1.38 7.55
CA SER A 253 -13.06 0.77 8.84
C SER A 253 -12.02 -0.34 8.69
N MET A 254 -11.33 -0.61 9.80
CA MET A 254 -10.61 -1.84 10.04
C MET A 254 -10.97 -2.39 11.42
N MET A 255 -10.80 -3.69 11.61
CA MET A 255 -10.85 -4.32 12.93
C MET A 255 -9.42 -4.57 13.40
N TYR A 256 -9.03 -3.92 14.49
CA TYR A 256 -7.74 -4.11 15.14
C TYR A 256 -7.86 -5.24 16.17
N PRO A 257 -7.13 -6.36 16.01
CA PRO A 257 -7.26 -7.49 16.91
C PRO A 257 -6.30 -7.38 18.10
N ILE A 258 -6.76 -7.81 19.27
CA ILE A 258 -6.04 -7.81 20.56
C ILE A 258 -6.20 -9.21 21.17
N LYS A 259 -5.09 -9.89 21.47
CA LYS A 259 -5.12 -11.17 22.20
C LYS A 259 -4.89 -10.88 23.68
N VAL A 260 -5.78 -11.37 24.54
CA VAL A 260 -5.70 -11.24 26.00
C VAL A 260 -5.69 -12.62 26.61
N ASN A 261 -4.56 -13.04 27.18
CA ASN A 261 -4.50 -14.18 28.08
C ASN A 261 -4.80 -13.68 29.51
N THR A 262 -5.95 -14.05 30.06
CA THR A 262 -6.42 -13.50 31.32
C THR A 262 -5.83 -14.18 32.55
N GLY A 263 -5.14 -15.33 32.40
CA GLY A 263 -4.69 -16.14 33.53
C GLY A 263 -5.83 -16.55 34.48
N GLY A 264 -7.04 -16.75 33.94
CA GLY A 264 -8.26 -17.09 34.70
C GLY A 264 -9.01 -15.90 35.31
N ARG A 265 -8.63 -14.65 34.99
CA ARG A 265 -9.31 -13.43 35.45
C ARG A 265 -10.36 -12.94 34.45
N GLU A 266 -11.25 -12.07 34.89
CA GLU A 266 -12.18 -11.34 34.02
C GLU A 266 -11.52 -10.07 33.47
N ILE A 267 -11.81 -9.74 32.20
CA ILE A 267 -11.46 -8.46 31.59
C ILE A 267 -12.47 -7.41 32.06
N GLU A 268 -12.01 -6.34 32.71
CA GLU A 268 -12.85 -5.25 33.22
C GLU A 268 -13.18 -4.25 32.12
N TYR A 269 -12.16 -3.78 31.39
CA TYR A 269 -12.32 -2.94 30.22
C TYR A 269 -11.08 -2.98 29.31
N ILE A 270 -11.28 -2.56 28.07
CA ILE A 270 -10.21 -2.16 27.14
C ILE A 270 -10.47 -0.71 26.74
N LYS A 271 -9.49 0.18 26.89
CA LYS A 271 -9.55 1.59 26.46
C LYS A 271 -8.55 1.81 25.32
N ALA A 272 -9.00 2.43 24.24
CA ALA A 272 -8.15 2.90 23.14
C ALA A 272 -8.10 4.43 23.14
N GLU A 273 -6.89 5.00 23.02
CA GLU A 273 -6.64 6.45 23.03
C GLU A 273 -5.63 6.81 21.95
N ILE A 274 -6.01 7.68 21.01
CA ILE A 274 -5.12 8.19 19.96
C ILE A 274 -4.18 9.23 20.58
N THR A 275 -2.89 8.90 20.70
CA THR A 275 -1.87 9.79 21.29
C THR A 275 -1.18 10.65 20.24
N ASP A 276 -0.95 10.11 19.03
CA ASP A 276 -0.43 10.83 17.87
C ASP A 276 -1.25 10.50 16.61
N ASN A 277 -1.55 11.50 15.78
CA ASN A 277 -2.36 11.32 14.56
C ASN A 277 -1.95 12.36 13.52
N ARG A 278 -0.87 12.09 12.80
CA ARG A 278 -0.24 13.07 11.92
C ARG A 278 -0.95 13.16 10.58
N TRP A 279 -1.14 14.39 10.08
CA TRP A 279 -1.64 14.66 8.73
C TRP A 279 -0.55 14.47 7.66
N ALA A 280 0.71 14.54 8.07
CA ALA A 280 1.91 14.63 7.24
C ALA A 280 2.38 13.26 6.71
N PRO A 281 3.21 13.23 5.65
CA PRO A 281 3.77 11.99 5.13
C PRO A 281 4.84 11.43 6.08
N TYR A 282 4.76 10.15 6.39
CA TYR A 282 5.72 9.43 7.24
C TYR A 282 7.01 9.11 6.46
N ASN A 283 8.16 9.25 7.12
CA ASN A 283 9.51 9.01 6.56
C ASN A 283 9.84 9.82 5.28
N ALA A 284 9.15 10.95 5.09
CA ALA A 284 9.42 11.90 4.03
C ALA A 284 10.53 12.90 4.41
N SER A 285 11.32 13.35 3.43
CA SER A 285 12.20 14.50 3.62
C SER A 285 11.38 15.76 3.90
N GLY A 286 11.78 16.60 4.86
CA GLY A 286 11.12 17.87 5.15
C GLY A 286 11.13 18.89 3.99
N LEU A 287 11.79 18.57 2.87
CA LEU A 287 11.78 19.39 1.65
C LEU A 287 10.56 19.15 0.75
N ILE A 288 9.81 18.06 0.95
CA ILE A 288 8.70 17.69 0.05
C ILE A 288 7.32 18.14 0.54
N TYR A 289 7.23 18.65 1.77
CA TYR A 289 6.00 19.10 2.41
C TYR A 289 6.31 20.14 3.48
N TYR A 290 5.30 20.79 4.04
CA TYR A 290 5.49 21.78 5.09
C TYR A 290 5.72 21.15 6.47
N SER A 291 6.97 20.78 6.74
CA SER A 291 7.36 20.01 7.93
C SER A 291 7.22 20.76 9.26
N GLN A 292 7.12 22.09 9.23
CA GLN A 292 6.98 22.93 10.43
C GLN A 292 5.67 22.65 11.20
N MET A 293 4.66 22.08 10.52
CA MET A 293 3.38 21.69 11.12
C MET A 293 3.21 20.17 11.28
N ASP A 294 4.25 19.38 11.01
CA ASP A 294 4.31 17.98 11.42
C ASP A 294 4.83 17.87 12.85
N LYS A 295 3.93 18.03 13.81
CA LYS A 295 4.22 18.06 15.24
C LYS A 295 3.70 16.76 15.87
N GLY A 296 4.60 15.98 16.46
CA GLY A 296 4.22 14.76 17.18
C GLY A 296 3.42 15.06 18.44
N ASN A 297 2.44 14.22 18.73
CA ASN A 297 1.56 14.31 19.91
C ASN A 297 0.77 15.63 19.99
N ALA A 298 0.58 16.30 18.85
CA ALA A 298 -0.14 17.57 18.77
C ALA A 298 -1.07 17.58 17.55
N ASN A 299 -2.14 18.37 17.65
CA ASN A 299 -3.10 18.60 16.56
C ASN A 299 -3.73 17.31 16.00
N GLN A 300 -4.02 16.32 16.86
CA GLN A 300 -4.57 15.01 16.48
C GLN A 300 -5.88 15.15 15.68
N TRP A 301 -6.64 16.23 15.89
CA TRP A 301 -7.85 16.58 15.15
C TRP A 301 -7.63 16.93 13.67
N ASN A 302 -6.39 17.04 13.19
CA ASN A 302 -6.05 17.22 11.77
C ASN A 302 -5.57 15.92 11.10
N GLY A 303 -5.42 14.83 11.88
CA GLY A 303 -5.01 13.53 11.39
C GLY A 303 -6.14 12.72 10.74
N PHE A 304 -5.81 11.48 10.37
CA PHE A 304 -6.66 10.62 9.55
C PHE A 304 -7.48 9.61 10.35
N LEU A 305 -6.99 9.21 11.52
CA LEU A 305 -7.56 8.13 12.32
C LEU A 305 -8.67 8.64 13.24
N SER A 306 -9.66 7.79 13.49
CA SER A 306 -10.74 7.99 14.45
C SER A 306 -11.15 6.64 15.06
N LEU A 307 -11.55 6.63 16.32
CA LEU A 307 -12.09 5.45 17.01
C LEU A 307 -13.62 5.31 16.86
N HIS A 308 -14.26 6.30 16.24
CA HIS A 308 -15.67 6.31 15.88
C HIS A 308 -15.86 6.61 14.39
N LYS A 309 -16.87 6.00 13.77
CA LYS A 309 -17.12 6.17 12.33
C LYS A 309 -17.47 7.63 12.02
N THR A 310 -16.89 8.16 10.96
CA THR A 310 -17.29 9.45 10.40
C THR A 310 -18.34 9.21 9.33
N VAL A 311 -19.52 9.82 9.48
CA VAL A 311 -20.63 9.71 8.51
C VAL A 311 -20.54 10.81 7.45
N ASP A 312 -20.05 11.98 7.83
CA ASP A 312 -19.94 13.12 6.93
C ASP A 312 -18.87 12.88 5.86
N LEU A 313 -19.18 13.23 4.60
CA LEU A 313 -18.19 13.27 3.53
C LEU A 313 -17.29 14.52 3.62
N VAL A 314 -17.86 15.61 4.14
CA VAL A 314 -17.20 16.92 4.28
C VAL A 314 -17.59 17.52 5.63
N ILE A 315 -16.62 17.94 6.43
CA ILE A 315 -16.87 18.68 7.66
C ILE A 315 -17.07 20.16 7.32
N ARG A 316 -18.15 20.76 7.81
CA ARG A 316 -18.47 22.16 7.55
C ARG A 316 -17.73 23.09 8.49
N LYS A 317 -17.29 24.23 7.94
CA LYS A 317 -16.73 25.35 8.70
C LYS A 317 -17.84 26.11 9.42
N THR A 318 -17.56 26.58 10.62
CA THR A 318 -18.50 27.35 11.47
C THR A 318 -18.13 28.83 11.60
N THR A 319 -16.90 29.20 11.21
CA THR A 319 -16.32 30.55 11.31
C THR A 319 -16.05 31.14 9.91
N THR A 320 -15.56 32.37 9.80
CA THR A 320 -15.17 32.98 8.50
C THR A 320 -13.71 32.71 8.11
N SER A 321 -12.83 32.51 9.09
CA SER A 321 -11.43 32.13 8.94
C SER A 321 -11.18 30.70 9.42
N VAL A 322 -10.02 30.12 9.08
CA VAL A 322 -9.55 28.85 9.63
C VAL A 322 -8.21 29.01 10.33
N ASN A 323 -7.92 28.08 11.22
CA ASN A 323 -6.65 27.93 11.93
C ASN A 323 -6.36 26.45 12.22
N VAL A 324 -5.21 26.18 12.84
CA VAL A 324 -4.80 24.82 13.20
C VAL A 324 -5.83 24.06 14.06
N ASP A 325 -6.64 24.77 14.86
CA ASP A 325 -7.62 24.18 15.78
C ASP A 325 -9.03 24.03 15.17
N SER A 326 -9.23 24.43 13.92
CA SER A 326 -10.59 24.49 13.34
C SER A 326 -11.31 23.14 13.30
N ASN A 327 -10.57 22.02 13.16
CA ASN A 327 -11.17 20.68 13.18
C ASN A 327 -11.36 20.09 14.59
N LYS A 328 -10.90 20.80 15.64
CA LYS A 328 -10.86 20.31 17.03
C LYS A 328 -12.25 20.10 17.61
N GLU A 329 -13.15 21.07 17.42
CA GLU A 329 -14.54 20.98 17.90
C GLU A 329 -15.24 19.71 17.40
N HIS A 330 -15.12 19.40 16.09
CA HIS A 330 -15.69 18.18 15.54
C HIS A 330 -15.03 16.92 16.11
N TYR A 331 -13.72 16.95 16.41
CA TYR A 331 -12.99 15.80 16.94
C TYR A 331 -13.35 15.49 18.40
N GLU A 332 -13.55 16.52 19.21
CA GLU A 332 -13.83 16.42 20.67
C GLU A 332 -15.34 16.41 20.98
N LYS A 333 -16.21 16.61 20.00
CA LYS A 333 -17.66 16.45 20.19
C LYS A 333 -17.96 14.98 20.52
N ALA A 334 -18.85 14.71 21.49
CA ALA A 334 -19.26 13.35 21.80
C ALA A 334 -20.02 12.67 20.62
N PRO A 335 -19.78 11.38 20.34
CA PRO A 335 -18.68 10.57 20.90
C PRO A 335 -17.31 11.05 20.39
N GLU A 336 -16.35 11.21 21.29
CA GLU A 336 -15.03 11.77 20.98
C GLU A 336 -14.24 10.86 20.04
N ARG A 337 -13.63 11.43 18.99
CA ARG A 337 -12.99 10.64 17.92
C ARG A 337 -11.64 10.05 18.37
N GLY A 338 -11.05 10.62 19.42
CA GLY A 338 -9.74 10.25 19.95
C GLY A 338 -9.74 9.16 21.00
N GLU A 339 -10.89 8.82 21.59
CA GLU A 339 -10.95 7.78 22.63
C GLU A 339 -12.20 6.90 22.53
N ARG A 340 -12.05 5.64 22.98
CA ARG A 340 -13.17 4.70 23.10
C ARG A 340 -12.88 3.64 24.16
N THR A 341 -13.86 3.36 25.02
CA THR A 341 -13.78 2.34 26.07
C THR A 341 -14.79 1.22 25.80
N TYR A 342 -14.31 -0.02 25.84
CA TYR A 342 -15.05 -1.26 25.64
C TYR A 342 -15.17 -2.00 26.97
N THR A 343 -16.39 -2.37 27.38
CA THR A 343 -16.68 -2.93 28.72
C THR A 343 -17.45 -4.23 28.72
N ASP A 344 -18.14 -4.58 27.63
CA ASP A 344 -18.82 -5.88 27.49
C ASP A 344 -17.86 -6.89 26.86
N MET A 345 -17.37 -7.81 27.69
CA MET A 345 -16.37 -8.82 27.30
C MET A 345 -17.00 -10.21 27.15
N SER A 346 -18.33 -10.30 27.06
CA SER A 346 -19.01 -11.55 26.72
C SER A 346 -18.73 -11.94 25.26
N VAL A 347 -18.75 -13.23 24.93
CA VAL A 347 -18.47 -13.68 23.54
C VAL A 347 -19.60 -13.23 22.62
N GLY A 348 -19.27 -12.53 21.53
CA GLY A 348 -20.24 -11.98 20.58
C GLY A 348 -19.85 -10.64 19.99
N GLU A 349 -20.80 -9.99 19.32
CA GLU A 349 -20.68 -8.62 18.81
C GLU A 349 -21.39 -7.64 19.74
N HIS A 350 -20.73 -6.51 20.00
CA HIS A 350 -21.15 -5.54 21.00
C HIS A 350 -21.00 -4.11 20.51
N THR A 351 -21.78 -3.19 21.08
CA THR A 351 -21.63 -1.75 20.85
C THR A 351 -21.20 -1.03 22.12
N THR A 352 -20.75 0.22 22.00
CA THR A 352 -20.49 1.10 23.15
C THR A 352 -21.56 2.19 23.23
N THR A 353 -21.82 2.71 24.42
CA THR A 353 -22.80 3.79 24.62
C THR A 353 -22.55 4.96 23.68
N GLY A 354 -23.60 5.46 23.01
CA GLY A 354 -23.52 6.57 22.07
C GLY A 354 -22.97 6.21 20.68
N SER A 355 -22.63 4.94 20.43
CA SER A 355 -22.29 4.44 19.10
C SER A 355 -23.55 4.01 18.33
N ASP A 356 -23.50 4.13 17.00
CA ASP A 356 -24.49 3.52 16.12
C ASP A 356 -24.49 1.99 16.29
N SER A 357 -25.66 1.37 16.11
CA SER A 357 -25.84 -0.09 16.18
C SER A 357 -24.93 -0.89 15.25
N THR A 358 -24.43 -0.28 14.17
CA THR A 358 -23.53 -0.90 13.21
C THR A 358 -22.05 -0.78 13.59
N TYR A 359 -21.71 -0.08 14.68
CA TYR A 359 -20.32 0.21 15.08
C TYR A 359 -19.85 -0.78 16.14
N THR A 360 -19.85 -2.05 15.78
CA THR A 360 -19.60 -3.14 16.70
C THR A 360 -18.11 -3.42 16.92
N TYR A 361 -17.78 -3.90 18.11
CA TYR A 361 -16.54 -4.64 18.39
C TYR A 361 -16.92 -6.10 18.63
N ARG A 362 -15.96 -7.00 18.48
CA ARG A 362 -16.22 -8.45 18.58
C ARG A 362 -15.29 -9.08 19.60
N VAL A 363 -15.83 -9.99 20.40
CA VAL A 363 -15.08 -10.78 21.38
C VAL A 363 -15.26 -12.24 21.06
N GLU A 364 -14.15 -12.94 20.88
CA GLU A 364 -14.09 -14.37 20.60
C GLU A 364 -13.25 -15.06 21.67
N GLN A 365 -13.69 -16.23 22.13
CA GLN A 365 -12.84 -17.09 22.95
C GLN A 365 -11.84 -17.82 22.05
N HIS A 366 -10.58 -17.91 22.48
CA HIS A 366 -9.57 -18.64 21.73
C HIS A 366 -9.98 -20.12 21.61
N PRO A 367 -9.89 -20.74 20.43
CA PRO A 367 -10.45 -22.09 20.21
C PRO A 367 -9.71 -23.18 20.99
N THR A 368 -8.44 -22.96 21.34
CA THR A 368 -7.56 -23.98 21.92
C THR A 368 -6.80 -23.55 23.17
N GLU A 369 -6.82 -22.26 23.53
CA GLU A 369 -6.08 -21.73 24.69
C GLU A 369 -7.10 -21.36 25.77
N ALA A 370 -7.06 -22.07 26.90
CA ALA A 370 -7.92 -21.77 28.03
C ALA A 370 -7.64 -20.35 28.54
N ASN A 371 -8.69 -19.61 28.92
CA ASN A 371 -8.59 -18.24 29.44
C ASN A 371 -8.01 -17.18 28.46
N THR A 372 -7.89 -17.50 27.18
CA THR A 372 -7.47 -16.55 26.14
C THR A 372 -8.67 -16.06 25.33
N TYR A 373 -8.71 -14.74 25.07
CA TYR A 373 -9.72 -14.08 24.26
C TYR A 373 -9.09 -13.25 23.13
N ASN A 374 -9.73 -13.25 21.96
CA ASN A 374 -9.42 -12.36 20.85
C ASN A 374 -10.49 -11.26 20.78
N ILE A 375 -10.09 -10.01 21.00
CA ILE A 375 -10.95 -8.84 20.94
C ILE A 375 -10.62 -8.04 19.69
N PHE A 376 -11.63 -7.76 18.88
CA PHE A 376 -11.51 -6.99 17.64
C PHE A 376 -12.17 -5.63 17.85
N ILE A 377 -11.38 -4.57 17.92
CA ILE A 377 -11.89 -3.21 18.11
C ILE A 377 -11.88 -2.45 16.77
N PRO A 378 -12.95 -1.70 16.43
CA PRO A 378 -13.00 -0.98 15.17
C PRO A 378 -12.19 0.34 15.23
N MET A 379 -11.49 0.64 14.15
CA MET A 379 -10.89 1.95 13.89
C MET A 379 -11.28 2.43 12.49
N TYR A 380 -11.30 3.75 12.29
CA TYR A 380 -11.87 4.36 11.09
C TYR A 380 -10.95 5.43 10.51
N THR A 381 -10.94 5.55 9.18
CA THR A 381 -10.50 6.78 8.53
C THR A 381 -11.61 7.84 8.59
N ARG A 382 -11.20 9.11 8.63
CA ARG A 382 -12.11 10.26 8.73
C ARG A 382 -12.66 10.70 7.37
N ALA A 383 -13.48 11.76 7.39
CA ALA A 383 -14.15 12.34 6.22
C ALA A 383 -13.18 12.61 5.04
N LYS A 384 -13.70 12.52 3.80
CA LYS A 384 -12.95 12.81 2.56
C LYS A 384 -12.26 14.16 2.66
N GLN A 385 -13.01 15.16 3.08
CA GLN A 385 -12.49 16.47 3.42
C GLN A 385 -12.87 16.73 4.87
N LEU A 386 -11.92 17.19 5.67
CA LEU A 386 -12.29 17.84 6.93
C LEU A 386 -12.88 19.21 6.57
N ILE A 387 -12.60 20.26 7.34
CA ILE A 387 -12.96 21.60 6.88
C ILE A 387 -12.16 21.92 5.61
N LYS A 388 -12.84 22.14 4.49
CA LYS A 388 -12.24 22.36 3.16
C LYS A 388 -11.07 23.35 3.20
N GLU A 389 -11.27 24.52 3.80
CA GLU A 389 -10.26 25.58 3.82
C GLU A 389 -9.02 25.19 4.65
N THR A 390 -9.14 24.27 5.60
CA THR A 390 -7.96 23.73 6.31
C THR A 390 -7.11 22.79 5.45
N ALA A 391 -7.62 22.39 4.28
CA ALA A 391 -7.05 21.42 3.34
C ALA A 391 -6.88 19.98 3.88
N TYR A 392 -7.00 19.76 5.19
CA TYR A 392 -6.87 18.44 5.82
C TYR A 392 -7.93 17.46 5.34
N THR A 393 -7.53 16.19 5.28
CA THR A 393 -8.30 15.10 4.68
C THR A 393 -8.07 13.79 5.43
N GLY A 394 -9.16 13.01 5.61
CA GLY A 394 -9.10 11.64 6.08
C GLY A 394 -8.53 10.67 5.04
N ASN A 395 -8.56 11.02 3.75
CA ASN A 395 -7.82 10.31 2.70
C ASN A 395 -6.33 10.58 2.80
N ASN A 396 -5.51 9.59 2.48
CA ASN A 396 -4.09 9.87 2.25
C ASN A 396 -3.91 10.61 0.91
N PRO A 397 -3.41 11.86 0.87
CA PRO A 397 -3.17 12.56 -0.39
C PRO A 397 -1.88 12.10 -1.08
N TYR A 398 -0.97 11.44 -0.36
CA TYR A 398 0.37 11.09 -0.83
C TYR A 398 0.38 9.73 -1.54
N VAL A 399 0.80 9.73 -2.81
CA VAL A 399 0.98 8.49 -3.60
C VAL A 399 2.22 7.72 -3.14
N ALA A 400 3.25 8.43 -2.70
CA ALA A 400 4.53 7.84 -2.33
C ALA A 400 4.66 7.46 -0.84
N TYR A 401 3.88 8.07 0.06
CA TYR A 401 4.11 7.99 1.51
C TYR A 401 2.91 7.51 2.30
N HIS A 402 3.20 6.75 3.37
CA HIS A 402 2.25 6.42 4.42
C HIS A 402 1.93 7.65 5.28
N ARG A 403 0.88 7.58 6.09
CA ARG A 403 0.71 8.43 7.28
C ARG A 403 0.74 7.56 8.53
N LYS A 404 1.17 8.13 9.66
CA LYS A 404 1.36 7.40 10.92
C LYS A 404 0.46 7.96 12.02
N ALA A 405 -0.16 7.06 12.78
CA ALA A 405 -0.82 7.35 14.05
C ALA A 405 -0.32 6.37 15.13
N GLU A 406 -0.38 6.81 16.39
CA GLU A 406 -0.06 6.01 17.57
C GLU A 406 -1.29 5.95 18.47
N VAL A 407 -1.63 4.74 18.92
CA VAL A 407 -2.80 4.48 19.76
C VAL A 407 -2.36 3.73 21.01
N LYS A 408 -2.66 4.27 22.18
CA LYS A 408 -2.49 3.58 23.46
C LYS A 408 -3.67 2.64 23.69
N ILE A 409 -3.40 1.36 23.87
CA ILE A 409 -4.37 0.33 24.27
C ILE A 409 -4.12 -0.01 25.74
N THR A 410 -5.11 0.25 26.59
CA THR A 410 -5.08 -0.02 28.02
C THR A 410 -6.06 -1.14 28.34
N THR A 411 -5.57 -2.29 28.82
CA THR A 411 -6.40 -3.43 29.20
C THR A 411 -6.34 -3.64 30.71
N LYS A 412 -7.51 -3.61 31.37
CA LYS A 412 -7.63 -3.82 32.82
C LYS A 412 -8.25 -5.18 33.10
N LEU A 413 -7.55 -6.03 33.86
CA LEU A 413 -8.10 -7.28 34.39
C LEU A 413 -8.56 -7.10 35.84
N LYS A 414 -9.66 -7.74 36.22
CA LYS A 414 -10.15 -7.70 37.60
C LYS A 414 -9.13 -8.32 38.58
N GLY A 415 -8.96 -7.65 39.72
CA GLY A 415 -8.06 -8.08 40.79
C GLY A 415 -6.56 -7.88 40.50
N LEU A 416 -6.19 -7.19 39.42
CA LEU A 416 -4.83 -6.65 39.24
C LEU A 416 -4.85 -5.14 39.49
N GLU A 417 -3.85 -4.62 40.20
CA GLU A 417 -3.78 -3.17 40.49
C GLU A 417 -3.44 -2.37 39.22
N LYS A 418 -2.43 -2.81 38.47
CA LYS A 418 -1.96 -2.12 37.25
C LYS A 418 -2.60 -2.70 35.98
N PRO A 419 -3.04 -1.86 35.02
CA PRO A 419 -3.45 -2.31 33.70
C PRO A 419 -2.23 -2.67 32.83
N PHE A 420 -2.48 -3.40 31.74
CA PHE A 420 -1.53 -3.57 30.64
C PHE A 420 -1.67 -2.39 29.68
N GLU A 421 -0.54 -1.78 29.30
CA GLU A 421 -0.50 -0.65 28.36
C GLU A 421 0.39 -0.98 27.17
N ASN A 422 -0.19 -0.95 25.97
CA ASN A 422 0.49 -1.23 24.70
C ASN A 422 0.37 -0.01 23.78
N MET A 423 1.48 0.47 23.21
CA MET A 423 1.48 1.57 22.25
C MET A 423 1.55 1.03 20.83
N VAL A 424 0.44 1.11 20.09
CA VAL A 424 0.32 0.48 18.78
C VAL A 424 0.48 1.49 17.65
N THR A 425 1.27 1.13 16.63
CA THR A 425 1.46 1.96 15.43
C THR A 425 0.48 1.57 14.32
N ILE A 426 -0.33 2.53 13.88
CA ILE A 426 -1.26 2.39 12.75
C ILE A 426 -0.75 3.19 11.55
N TYR A 427 -0.51 2.50 10.43
CA TYR A 427 -0.17 3.15 9.17
C TYR A 427 -1.40 3.28 8.28
N GLN A 428 -1.69 4.51 7.86
CA GLN A 428 -2.52 4.70 6.69
C GLN A 428 -1.71 4.39 5.44
N VAL A 429 -2.17 3.43 4.64
CA VAL A 429 -1.49 3.02 3.41
C VAL A 429 -1.35 4.18 2.42
N ARG A 430 -0.34 4.08 1.56
CA ARG A 430 -0.11 5.03 0.45
C ARG A 430 -1.34 5.10 -0.44
N ARG A 431 -1.59 6.26 -1.04
CA ARG A 431 -2.66 6.40 -2.03
C ARG A 431 -2.33 5.59 -3.28
N ILE A 432 -3.19 4.63 -3.60
CA ILE A 432 -3.07 3.84 -4.84
C ILE A 432 -3.86 4.51 -5.96
N VAL A 433 -3.18 4.78 -7.07
CA VAL A 433 -3.73 5.45 -8.26
C VAL A 433 -3.65 4.63 -9.55
N ASN A 434 -2.84 3.56 -9.59
CA ASN A 434 -2.47 2.87 -10.82
C ASN A 434 -2.70 1.35 -10.72
N PRO A 435 -3.73 0.79 -11.41
CA PRO A 435 -4.81 1.51 -12.10
C PRO A 435 -5.85 2.06 -11.11
N LYS A 436 -6.78 2.90 -11.59
CA LYS A 436 -8.00 3.31 -10.87
C LYS A 436 -9.27 3.09 -11.68
N GLY A 437 -9.14 2.96 -12.99
CA GLY A 437 -10.22 2.52 -13.84
C GLY A 437 -9.77 1.90 -15.15
N ILE A 438 -10.71 1.22 -15.79
CA ILE A 438 -10.53 0.53 -17.06
C ILE A 438 -11.72 0.90 -17.95
N TYR A 439 -11.42 1.31 -19.18
CA TYR A 439 -12.38 1.71 -20.18
C TYR A 439 -12.26 0.84 -21.44
N ARG A 440 -13.42 0.46 -21.99
CA ARG A 440 -13.54 -0.07 -23.35
C ARG A 440 -14.63 0.67 -24.11
N SER A 441 -14.40 1.01 -25.37
CA SER A 441 -15.51 1.46 -26.23
C SER A 441 -16.51 0.33 -26.48
N SER A 442 -17.72 0.70 -26.93
CA SER A 442 -18.83 -0.26 -27.10
C SER A 442 -18.47 -1.50 -27.93
N GLY A 443 -17.70 -1.31 -29.01
CA GLY A 443 -17.23 -2.37 -29.90
C GLY A 443 -15.97 -3.12 -29.44
N LYS A 444 -15.52 -2.93 -28.19
CA LYS A 444 -14.27 -3.47 -27.64
C LYS A 444 -14.51 -4.32 -26.40
N SER A 445 -13.74 -5.38 -26.26
CA SER A 445 -13.88 -6.39 -25.18
C SER A 445 -12.55 -7.04 -24.77
N GLU A 446 -11.45 -6.50 -25.26
CA GLU A 446 -10.11 -6.99 -24.99
C GLU A 446 -9.83 -6.94 -23.47
N PRO A 447 -9.29 -8.02 -22.88
CA PRO A 447 -9.03 -8.08 -21.45
C PRO A 447 -7.98 -7.06 -21.02
N PHE A 448 -7.88 -6.84 -19.71
CA PHE A 448 -6.87 -5.98 -19.10
C PHE A 448 -6.21 -6.68 -17.90
N HIS A 449 -4.89 -6.74 -17.90
CA HIS A 449 -4.08 -7.33 -16.84
C HIS A 449 -3.77 -6.27 -15.77
N VAL A 450 -4.35 -6.47 -14.58
CA VAL A 450 -4.16 -5.58 -13.43
C VAL A 450 -2.97 -6.07 -12.61
N VAL A 451 -1.95 -5.22 -12.49
CA VAL A 451 -0.90 -5.34 -11.48
C VAL A 451 -0.92 -4.05 -10.69
N LEU A 452 -1.35 -4.09 -9.44
CA LEU A 452 -1.48 -2.86 -8.63
C LEU A 452 -0.10 -2.26 -8.39
N LYS A 453 0.04 -0.94 -8.53
CA LYS A 453 1.33 -0.25 -8.42
C LYS A 453 1.38 0.79 -7.31
N ARG A 454 2.59 1.04 -6.78
CA ARG A 454 2.94 2.16 -5.89
C ARG A 454 4.03 3.03 -6.48
N LEU A 455 4.05 4.30 -6.08
CA LEU A 455 5.18 5.16 -6.33
C LEU A 455 6.17 5.03 -5.14
N PRO A 456 7.47 4.78 -5.37
CA PRO A 456 8.42 4.60 -4.27
C PRO A 456 8.79 5.91 -3.55
N LYS A 457 8.75 7.04 -4.27
CA LYS A 457 9.03 8.40 -3.77
C LYS A 457 8.38 9.46 -4.67
N GLU A 458 8.14 10.67 -4.17
CA GLU A 458 7.39 11.72 -4.90
C GLU A 458 7.97 12.04 -6.29
N ASN A 459 9.30 11.99 -6.45
CA ASN A 459 9.99 12.32 -7.70
C ASN A 459 10.43 11.09 -8.51
N ALA A 460 9.89 9.90 -8.23
CA ALA A 460 10.17 8.73 -9.04
C ALA A 460 9.59 8.88 -10.45
N THR A 461 10.32 8.41 -11.44
CA THR A 461 9.89 8.37 -12.86
C THR A 461 9.20 7.06 -13.22
N LYS A 462 9.19 6.08 -12.30
CA LYS A 462 8.55 4.78 -12.47
C LYS A 462 7.78 4.36 -11.23
N PHE A 463 6.68 3.70 -11.47
CA PHE A 463 5.94 2.93 -10.49
C PHE A 463 6.62 1.58 -10.25
N GLU A 464 6.38 1.03 -9.07
CA GLU A 464 6.81 -0.32 -8.65
C GLU A 464 5.57 -1.17 -8.34
N THR A 465 5.69 -2.49 -8.47
CA THR A 465 4.63 -3.41 -8.09
C THR A 465 4.29 -3.30 -6.60
N PHE A 466 2.99 -3.29 -6.29
CA PHE A 466 2.46 -3.25 -4.94
C PHE A 466 2.31 -4.68 -4.39
N VAL A 467 2.94 -4.93 -3.24
CA VAL A 467 2.89 -6.22 -2.54
C VAL A 467 2.01 -6.09 -1.30
N SER A 468 1.14 -7.08 -1.06
CA SER A 468 0.24 -7.07 0.09
C SER A 468 0.90 -7.64 1.37
N GLU A 469 0.94 -6.85 2.43
CA GLU A 469 1.22 -7.21 3.84
C GLU A 469 0.05 -7.94 4.51
N GLY A 470 -0.19 -9.19 4.09
CA GLY A 470 -1.32 -10.04 4.47
C GLY A 470 -2.04 -10.57 3.22
N PRO A 471 -2.95 -11.57 3.36
CA PRO A 471 -3.73 -12.05 2.24
C PRO A 471 -4.57 -10.92 1.62
N TRP A 472 -4.90 -11.08 0.34
CA TRP A 472 -5.70 -10.13 -0.42
C TRP A 472 -6.72 -10.83 -1.31
N LYS A 473 -7.77 -10.11 -1.72
CA LYS A 473 -8.75 -10.59 -2.70
C LYS A 473 -9.31 -9.47 -3.57
N ALA A 474 -9.72 -9.81 -4.78
CA ALA A 474 -10.37 -8.90 -5.73
C ALA A 474 -11.69 -9.49 -6.23
N TYR A 475 -12.75 -8.68 -6.26
CA TYR A 475 -14.09 -9.12 -6.68
C TYR A 475 -14.97 -7.95 -7.14
N VAL A 476 -15.96 -8.24 -7.99
CA VAL A 476 -16.92 -7.23 -8.49
C VAL A 476 -17.99 -6.98 -7.43
N VAL A 477 -18.05 -5.75 -6.91
CA VAL A 477 -19.04 -5.35 -5.87
C VAL A 477 -20.30 -4.72 -6.44
N ARG A 478 -20.23 -4.16 -7.65
CA ARG A 478 -21.35 -3.54 -8.37
C ARG A 478 -21.21 -3.81 -9.86
N HIS A 479 -22.33 -4.02 -10.53
CA HIS A 479 -22.38 -4.12 -11.99
C HIS A 479 -23.79 -3.80 -12.50
N CYS A 480 -23.90 -3.01 -13.57
CA CYS A 480 -25.17 -2.71 -14.22
C CYS A 480 -24.98 -2.30 -15.69
N ASN A 481 -26.09 -2.31 -16.44
CA ASN A 481 -26.21 -1.63 -17.73
C ASN A 481 -26.73 -0.19 -17.55
N SER A 482 -26.79 0.59 -18.64
CA SER A 482 -27.36 1.93 -18.66
C SER A 482 -28.80 2.04 -18.14
N ASP A 483 -29.63 1.02 -18.31
CA ASP A 483 -30.99 0.98 -17.77
C ASP A 483 -31.04 0.68 -16.25
N GLY A 484 -29.87 0.48 -15.62
CA GLY A 484 -29.74 0.12 -14.21
C GLY A 484 -29.92 -1.38 -13.93
N SER A 485 -30.24 -2.20 -14.94
CA SER A 485 -30.40 -3.64 -14.76
C SER A 485 -29.06 -4.29 -14.38
N PRO A 486 -29.05 -5.24 -13.43
CA PRO A 486 -27.82 -5.94 -13.04
C PRO A 486 -27.41 -6.90 -14.16
N VAL A 487 -26.31 -6.59 -14.84
CA VAL A 487 -25.72 -7.47 -15.86
C VAL A 487 -24.25 -7.69 -15.59
N ARG A 488 -23.87 -8.96 -15.49
CA ARG A 488 -22.50 -9.36 -15.24
C ARG A 488 -21.69 -9.44 -16.54
N GLY A 489 -21.41 -8.27 -17.08
CA GLY A 489 -20.59 -8.10 -18.28
C GLY A 489 -19.07 -8.18 -18.04
N ILE A 490 -18.64 -8.18 -16.77
CA ILE A 490 -17.23 -8.09 -16.37
C ILE A 490 -16.93 -9.21 -15.37
N ASN A 491 -15.86 -9.96 -15.63
CA ASN A 491 -15.40 -11.07 -14.78
C ASN A 491 -13.91 -10.94 -14.47
N LEU A 492 -13.51 -11.57 -13.36
CA LEU A 492 -12.11 -11.61 -12.93
C LEU A 492 -11.55 -13.00 -13.10
N ASP A 493 -10.28 -13.08 -13.47
CA ASP A 493 -9.52 -14.33 -13.48
C ASP A 493 -8.16 -14.13 -12.81
N LYS A 494 -7.52 -15.24 -12.44
CA LYS A 494 -6.18 -15.21 -11.83
C LYS A 494 -5.18 -14.50 -12.73
N GLY A 495 -4.21 -13.90 -12.07
CA GLY A 495 -3.08 -13.23 -12.69
C GLY A 495 -1.96 -14.20 -13.06
N ASN A 496 -0.78 -13.63 -13.34
CA ASN A 496 0.44 -14.41 -13.56
C ASN A 496 1.16 -14.74 -12.24
N GLY A 497 0.90 -13.97 -11.18
CA GLY A 497 1.43 -14.17 -9.83
C GLY A 497 0.77 -15.33 -9.06
N MET A 498 1.01 -15.35 -7.74
CA MET A 498 0.44 -16.36 -6.83
C MET A 498 -1.00 -16.05 -6.44
N SER A 499 -1.88 -15.95 -7.44
CA SER A 499 -3.31 -15.77 -7.25
C SER A 499 -4.12 -16.97 -7.74
N GLU A 500 -5.29 -17.16 -7.13
CA GLU A 500 -6.26 -18.19 -7.49
C GLU A 500 -7.65 -17.58 -7.63
N CYS A 501 -8.44 -18.00 -8.63
CA CYS A 501 -9.82 -17.54 -8.78
C CYS A 501 -10.78 -18.62 -8.25
N ILE A 502 -11.55 -18.28 -7.23
CA ILE A 502 -12.56 -19.15 -6.62
C ILE A 502 -13.89 -18.40 -6.64
N LYS A 503 -14.90 -18.94 -7.35
CA LYS A 503 -16.24 -18.35 -7.46
C LYS A 503 -16.19 -16.85 -7.81
N ASP A 504 -15.42 -16.51 -8.84
CA ASP A 504 -15.23 -15.15 -9.37
C ASP A 504 -14.61 -14.13 -8.40
N THR A 505 -14.03 -14.61 -7.31
CA THR A 505 -13.17 -13.82 -6.44
C THR A 505 -11.76 -14.31 -6.63
N VAL A 506 -10.85 -13.40 -6.95
CA VAL A 506 -9.43 -13.70 -7.05
C VAL A 506 -8.81 -13.51 -5.68
N TYR A 507 -8.11 -14.50 -5.17
CA TYR A 507 -7.40 -14.48 -3.90
C TYR A 507 -5.91 -14.50 -4.13
N GLY A 508 -5.16 -13.83 -3.26
CA GLY A 508 -3.71 -13.96 -3.19
C GLY A 508 -3.21 -13.99 -1.75
N LYS A 509 -1.97 -14.43 -1.61
CA LYS A 509 -1.35 -14.78 -0.32
C LYS A 509 -0.61 -13.61 0.32
N ASN A 510 -0.31 -13.72 1.61
CA ASN A 510 0.53 -12.78 2.33
C ASN A 510 1.92 -12.63 1.69
N GLY A 511 2.27 -11.41 1.29
CA GLY A 511 3.53 -11.08 0.62
C GLY A 511 3.53 -11.33 -0.88
N SER A 512 2.38 -11.65 -1.48
CA SER A 512 2.24 -11.74 -2.94
C SER A 512 1.86 -10.38 -3.56
N GLU A 513 2.19 -10.24 -4.83
CA GLU A 513 1.75 -9.12 -5.68
C GLU A 513 0.23 -9.18 -5.87
N ILE A 514 -0.41 -8.00 -5.96
CA ILE A 514 -1.84 -7.91 -6.30
C ILE A 514 -1.96 -7.95 -7.82
N ASP A 515 -2.25 -9.15 -8.34
CA ASP A 515 -2.19 -9.49 -9.76
C ASP A 515 -3.41 -10.33 -10.19
N PHE A 516 -4.22 -9.79 -11.11
CA PHE A 516 -5.40 -10.45 -11.67
C PHE A 516 -5.79 -9.89 -13.05
N ASN A 517 -6.64 -10.60 -13.78
CA ASN A 517 -7.16 -10.18 -15.08
C ASN A 517 -8.61 -9.69 -14.98
N VAL A 518 -8.94 -8.66 -15.77
CA VAL A 518 -10.30 -8.15 -15.96
C VAL A 518 -10.75 -8.48 -17.38
N ASN A 519 -11.80 -9.28 -17.49
CA ASN A 519 -12.34 -9.80 -18.74
C ASN A 519 -13.71 -9.19 -19.03
N PHE A 520 -13.97 -8.86 -20.30
CA PHE A 520 -15.26 -8.36 -20.78
C PHE A 520 -16.02 -9.44 -21.53
N ASN A 521 -17.28 -9.66 -21.18
CA ASN A 521 -18.16 -10.64 -21.82
C ASN A 521 -18.72 -10.07 -23.12
N GLY A 522 -17.90 -10.08 -24.17
CA GLY A 522 -18.24 -9.55 -25.48
C GLY A 522 -18.42 -8.02 -25.48
N THR A 523 -18.94 -7.50 -26.58
CA THR A 523 -19.20 -6.06 -26.81
C THR A 523 -20.55 -5.63 -26.20
N CYS A 524 -20.81 -4.32 -26.16
CA CYS A 524 -22.14 -3.76 -25.85
C CYS A 524 -22.66 -2.92 -27.02
N ASP A 525 -23.96 -2.64 -27.03
CA ASP A 525 -24.56 -1.81 -28.09
C ASP A 525 -24.06 -0.36 -27.98
N ALA A 526 -23.93 0.32 -29.12
CA ALA A 526 -23.41 1.69 -29.20
C ALA A 526 -24.21 2.71 -28.36
N ASN A 527 -25.50 2.43 -28.11
CA ASN A 527 -26.41 3.27 -27.33
C ASN A 527 -26.51 2.85 -25.85
N THR A 528 -25.68 1.91 -25.41
CA THR A 528 -25.67 1.39 -24.04
C THR A 528 -24.26 1.36 -23.49
N SER A 529 -24.16 1.42 -22.17
CA SER A 529 -22.91 1.22 -21.45
C SER A 529 -23.10 0.16 -20.36
N ARG A 530 -22.03 -0.57 -20.05
CA ARG A 530 -21.92 -1.48 -18.92
C ARG A 530 -20.93 -0.92 -17.91
N TYR A 531 -21.22 -1.12 -16.65
CA TYR A 531 -20.42 -0.60 -15.55
C TYR A 531 -20.08 -1.71 -14.57
N ALA A 532 -18.92 -1.59 -13.93
CA ALA A 532 -18.65 -2.34 -12.71
C ALA A 532 -17.75 -1.55 -11.75
N ILE A 533 -17.81 -1.92 -10.48
CA ILE A 533 -16.82 -1.56 -9.48
C ILE A 533 -16.15 -2.84 -9.01
N ILE A 534 -14.84 -2.93 -9.20
CA ILE A 534 -14.01 -4.00 -8.62
C ILE A 534 -13.46 -3.47 -7.31
N ARG A 535 -13.62 -4.25 -6.24
CA ARG A 535 -12.98 -3.99 -4.95
C ARG A 535 -11.81 -4.94 -4.77
N VAL A 536 -10.68 -4.37 -4.38
CA VAL A 536 -9.51 -5.10 -3.89
C VAL A 536 -9.41 -4.87 -2.39
N GLU A 537 -9.47 -5.94 -1.61
CA GLU A 537 -9.19 -5.95 -0.18
C GLU A 537 -7.79 -6.52 0.04
N TYR A 538 -6.92 -5.78 0.71
CA TYR A 538 -5.51 -6.14 0.87
C TYR A 538 -5.00 -5.80 2.27
N HIS A 539 -3.77 -6.20 2.56
CA HIS A 539 -3.16 -6.14 3.88
C HIS A 539 -4.01 -6.80 4.97
N ASN A 540 -4.28 -8.10 4.78
CA ASN A 540 -5.17 -8.87 5.67
C ASN A 540 -6.62 -8.36 5.64
N TYR A 541 -7.05 -7.91 4.45
CA TYR A 541 -8.39 -7.39 4.17
C TYR A 541 -8.80 -6.10 4.90
N THR A 542 -7.85 -5.38 5.51
CA THR A 542 -8.13 -4.12 6.22
C THR A 542 -8.09 -2.88 5.33
N CYS A 543 -7.47 -3.00 4.15
CA CYS A 543 -7.28 -1.92 3.21
C CYS A 543 -8.08 -2.15 1.94
N TYR A 544 -8.60 -1.07 1.36
CA TYR A 544 -9.52 -1.13 0.23
C TYR A 544 -9.00 -0.31 -0.94
N HIS A 545 -9.10 -0.86 -2.14
CA HIS A 545 -8.92 -0.15 -3.39
C HIS A 545 -10.08 -0.45 -4.33
N LEU A 546 -10.56 0.58 -5.03
CA LEU A 546 -11.65 0.46 -5.99
C LEU A 546 -11.14 0.76 -7.40
N ILE A 547 -11.48 -0.10 -8.34
CA ILE A 547 -11.24 0.07 -9.78
C ILE A 547 -12.59 0.21 -10.48
N PHE A 548 -12.78 1.32 -11.18
CA PHE A 548 -14.02 1.61 -11.91
C PHE A 548 -13.92 1.13 -13.35
N VAL A 549 -14.88 0.32 -13.78
CA VAL A 549 -14.90 -0.22 -15.13
C VAL A 549 -16.09 0.35 -15.88
N ARG A 550 -15.85 0.78 -17.13
CA ARG A 550 -16.88 1.22 -18.07
C ARG A 550 -16.63 0.58 -19.44
N GLN A 551 -17.66 -0.02 -20.02
CA GLN A 551 -17.68 -0.48 -21.40
C GLN A 551 -18.79 0.28 -22.13
N GLY A 552 -18.47 1.12 -23.12
CA GLY A 552 -19.45 1.88 -23.89
C GLY A 552 -19.34 3.40 -23.75
N ASP A 553 -19.77 4.09 -24.80
CA ASP A 553 -19.60 5.52 -25.03
C ASP A 553 -20.87 6.34 -24.77
N SER A 554 -22.02 5.68 -24.62
CA SER A 554 -23.34 6.32 -24.62
C SER A 554 -23.49 7.36 -23.49
N PRO A 555 -24.09 8.53 -23.75
CA PRO A 555 -24.46 9.47 -22.70
C PRO A 555 -25.41 8.82 -21.71
N ASP A 556 -25.20 9.02 -20.42
CA ASP A 556 -25.89 8.25 -19.36
C ASP A 556 -26.06 9.06 -18.08
N ASP A 557 -27.09 8.76 -17.31
CA ASP A 557 -27.40 9.40 -16.04
C ASP A 557 -26.75 8.65 -14.87
N LEU A 558 -26.00 9.34 -14.02
CA LEU A 558 -25.43 8.73 -12.81
C LEU A 558 -26.43 8.65 -11.66
N ILE A 559 -27.43 9.52 -11.70
CA ILE A 559 -28.58 9.58 -10.79
C ILE A 559 -29.79 9.27 -11.65
N ALA A 560 -30.57 8.27 -11.27
CA ALA A 560 -31.69 7.78 -12.10
C ALA A 560 -32.69 8.91 -12.43
N GLY A 561 -32.98 9.10 -13.71
CA GLY A 561 -33.84 10.17 -14.23
C GLY A 561 -33.20 11.56 -14.22
N GLY A 562 -31.91 11.67 -13.86
CA GLY A 562 -31.16 12.92 -13.84
C GLY A 562 -30.54 13.28 -15.19
N THR A 563 -29.64 14.27 -15.15
CA THR A 563 -28.88 14.70 -16.33
C THR A 563 -28.10 13.55 -16.95
N ARG A 564 -28.20 13.38 -18.27
CA ARG A 564 -27.41 12.39 -19.03
C ARG A 564 -26.10 13.01 -19.47
N TRP A 565 -24.99 12.45 -19.00
CA TRP A 565 -23.65 12.97 -19.19
C TRP A 565 -22.91 12.28 -20.32
N HIS A 566 -22.20 13.06 -21.12
CA HIS A 566 -21.29 12.52 -22.11
C HIS A 566 -20.02 11.95 -21.46
N ALA A 567 -19.49 10.87 -22.04
CA ALA A 567 -18.30 10.21 -21.53
C ALA A 567 -16.99 10.89 -21.92
N LYS A 568 -17.00 11.85 -22.85
CA LYS A 568 -15.79 12.44 -23.47
C LYS A 568 -15.79 13.97 -23.40
N ASN A 569 -14.60 14.57 -23.37
CA ASN A 569 -14.45 16.03 -23.45
C ASN A 569 -14.65 16.52 -24.89
N MET A 570 -14.99 17.80 -25.03
CA MET A 570 -15.06 18.44 -26.36
C MET A 570 -13.64 18.68 -26.91
N ARG A 571 -13.44 18.38 -28.20
CA ARG A 571 -12.22 18.72 -28.97
C ARG A 571 -12.43 19.96 -29.83
N THR A 572 -13.59 20.08 -30.46
CA THR A 572 -14.00 21.28 -31.20
C THR A 572 -15.39 21.71 -30.74
N LYS A 573 -16.00 22.71 -31.40
CA LYS A 573 -17.41 23.05 -31.13
C LYS A 573 -18.35 21.85 -31.29
N THR A 574 -18.14 21.06 -32.32
CA THR A 574 -19.08 20.04 -32.78
C THR A 574 -18.52 18.63 -32.67
N GLU A 575 -17.35 18.43 -32.08
CA GLU A 575 -16.73 17.11 -31.99
C GLU A 575 -16.22 16.86 -30.58
N GLU A 576 -16.64 15.74 -30.02
CA GLU A 576 -16.02 15.17 -28.84
C GLU A 576 -14.68 14.54 -29.19
N ALA A 577 -13.85 14.36 -28.19
CA ALA A 577 -12.67 13.53 -28.30
C ALA A 577 -13.02 12.06 -28.61
N GLU A 578 -12.06 11.27 -29.09
CA GLU A 578 -12.31 9.86 -29.44
C GLU A 578 -12.52 8.96 -28.21
N SER A 579 -11.93 9.32 -27.07
CA SER A 579 -11.85 8.50 -25.86
C SER A 579 -12.06 9.34 -24.60
N PRO A 580 -12.64 8.81 -23.51
CA PRO A 580 -12.66 9.48 -22.21
C PRO A 580 -11.28 9.82 -21.64
N LEU A 581 -10.22 9.12 -22.09
CA LEU A 581 -8.84 9.39 -21.70
C LEU A 581 -8.26 10.63 -22.40
N ASP A 582 -8.82 11.01 -23.54
CA ASP A 582 -8.38 12.22 -24.22
C ASP A 582 -8.87 13.43 -23.42
N GLU A 583 -7.92 14.27 -23.02
CA GLU A 583 -8.22 15.48 -22.27
C GLU A 583 -9.06 16.48 -23.06
N GLY A 584 -9.10 16.39 -24.39
CA GLY A 584 -9.80 17.33 -25.24
C GLY A 584 -9.15 18.72 -25.22
N SER A 585 -9.85 19.68 -25.83
CA SER A 585 -9.32 21.03 -25.95
C SER A 585 -9.57 21.88 -24.71
N LEU A 586 -8.69 22.86 -24.48
CA LEU A 586 -8.96 23.94 -23.53
C LEU A 586 -9.63 25.10 -24.29
N PHE A 587 -10.75 25.58 -23.75
CA PHE A 587 -11.55 26.64 -24.36
C PHE A 587 -11.49 27.90 -23.50
N GLY A 588 -11.36 29.06 -24.13
CA GLY A 588 -11.76 30.32 -23.48
C GLY A 588 -13.25 30.24 -23.12
N ARG A 589 -13.65 30.81 -21.97
CA ARG A 589 -15.05 30.73 -21.51
C ARG A 589 -16.02 31.23 -22.58
N GLY A 590 -17.05 30.47 -22.90
CA GLY A 590 -18.04 30.77 -23.94
C GLY A 590 -17.52 30.78 -25.38
N ASN A 591 -16.24 30.48 -25.62
CA ASN A 591 -15.61 30.63 -26.92
C ASN A 591 -15.38 29.28 -27.61
N TRP A 592 -16.19 28.99 -28.62
CA TRP A 592 -16.07 27.81 -29.47
C TRP A 592 -15.08 27.96 -30.64
N THR A 593 -14.64 29.17 -30.94
CA THR A 593 -13.88 29.49 -32.16
C THR A 593 -12.42 29.07 -32.05
N TYR A 594 -11.84 29.13 -30.85
CA TYR A 594 -10.41 28.91 -30.62
C TYR A 594 -10.13 27.81 -29.57
N PRO A 595 -10.59 26.55 -29.79
CA PRO A 595 -10.19 25.41 -28.97
C PRO A 595 -8.68 25.19 -29.04
N ILE A 596 -7.96 25.32 -27.93
CA ILE A 596 -6.54 25.00 -27.85
C ILE A 596 -6.38 23.48 -27.95
N ASP A 597 -5.63 23.01 -28.93
CA ASP A 597 -5.40 21.58 -29.14
C ASP A 597 -4.67 20.93 -27.94
N ALA A 598 -5.12 19.73 -27.54
CA ALA A 598 -4.55 18.96 -26.43
C ALA A 598 -3.04 18.74 -26.58
N LEU A 599 -2.52 18.61 -27.82
CA LEU A 599 -1.09 18.43 -28.05
C LEU A 599 -0.26 19.64 -27.64
N ASN A 600 -0.88 20.82 -27.50
CA ASN A 600 -0.22 21.98 -26.96
C ASN A 600 -0.30 22.08 -25.44
N ASN A 601 -1.17 21.34 -24.75
CA ASN A 601 -1.28 21.29 -23.28
C ASN A 601 -0.22 20.40 -22.63
N LYS A 602 1.02 20.59 -23.08
CA LYS A 602 2.20 19.88 -22.59
C LYS A 602 3.07 20.81 -21.76
N ASN A 603 3.82 20.20 -20.87
CA ASN A 603 4.90 20.87 -20.18
C ASN A 603 6.24 20.54 -20.85
N PRO A 604 7.27 21.40 -20.72
CA PRO A 604 8.52 21.24 -21.48
C PRO A 604 9.45 20.13 -20.98
N LYS A 605 9.22 19.54 -19.79
CA LYS A 605 10.06 18.45 -19.26
C LYS A 605 9.54 17.09 -19.72
N GLU A 606 10.47 16.17 -20.00
CA GLU A 606 10.14 14.78 -20.28
C GLU A 606 9.39 14.11 -19.12
N TYR A 607 9.90 14.24 -17.90
CA TYR A 607 9.20 13.82 -16.68
C TYR A 607 8.83 15.04 -15.86
N TRP A 608 7.53 15.20 -15.57
CA TRP A 608 7.03 16.30 -14.77
C TRP A 608 7.17 16.03 -13.27
N VAL A 609 8.41 15.91 -12.81
CA VAL A 609 8.81 15.68 -11.41
C VAL A 609 9.81 16.76 -10.96
N ASN A 610 10.06 16.86 -9.65
CA ASN A 610 10.90 17.93 -9.05
C ASN A 610 10.47 19.32 -9.55
N VAL A 611 9.16 19.58 -9.50
CA VAL A 611 8.55 20.80 -10.02
C VAL A 611 8.92 21.97 -9.11
N VAL A 612 9.36 23.07 -9.71
CA VAL A 612 9.70 24.33 -9.04
C VAL A 612 8.93 25.49 -9.66
N PRO A 613 8.78 26.64 -8.97
CA PRO A 613 8.03 27.78 -9.51
C PRO A 613 8.51 28.25 -10.90
N GLU A 614 9.83 28.16 -11.15
CA GLU A 614 10.47 28.53 -12.42
C GLU A 614 9.95 27.74 -13.61
N ASP A 615 9.48 26.51 -13.39
CA ASP A 615 8.94 25.67 -14.46
C ASP A 615 7.65 26.23 -15.05
N PHE A 616 6.95 27.11 -14.32
CA PHE A 616 5.73 27.78 -14.77
C PHE A 616 5.96 29.20 -15.30
N LYS A 617 7.22 29.64 -15.47
CA LYS A 617 7.55 30.99 -15.98
C LYS A 617 7.58 31.07 -17.51
N LYS A 618 7.33 29.99 -18.23
CA LYS A 618 7.25 30.00 -19.70
C LYS A 618 5.98 29.28 -20.13
N SER A 619 5.31 29.84 -21.13
CA SER A 619 4.22 29.12 -21.78
C SER A 619 4.80 28.06 -22.70
N TYR A 620 4.08 26.94 -22.83
CA TYR A 620 4.31 25.97 -23.88
C TYR A 620 3.08 25.97 -24.80
N PRO A 621 3.27 26.05 -26.13
CA PRO A 621 4.55 26.03 -26.86
C PRO A 621 5.44 27.27 -26.64
N GLU A 622 6.77 27.10 -26.73
CA GLU A 622 7.74 28.16 -26.41
C GLU A 622 7.66 29.39 -27.33
N ASP A 623 7.18 29.21 -28.57
CA ASP A 623 6.97 30.30 -29.53
C ASP A 623 5.72 31.15 -29.22
N GLY A 624 4.88 30.72 -28.27
CA GLY A 624 3.66 31.40 -27.85
C GLY A 624 2.47 31.22 -28.81
N PHE A 625 2.55 30.31 -29.78
CA PHE A 625 1.48 30.04 -30.75
C PHE A 625 0.78 28.72 -30.48
N PHE A 626 -0.51 28.80 -30.16
CA PHE A 626 -1.39 27.65 -29.91
C PHE A 626 -2.06 27.21 -31.20
N THR A 627 -2.04 25.91 -31.45
CA THR A 627 -2.79 25.25 -32.52
C THR A 627 -4.26 25.21 -32.14
N ILE A 628 -5.12 25.64 -33.05
CA ILE A 628 -6.55 25.57 -32.90
C ILE A 628 -7.05 24.23 -33.45
N ALA A 629 -7.71 23.44 -32.60
CA ALA A 629 -8.22 22.13 -32.98
C ALA A 629 -9.29 22.25 -34.09
N GLY A 630 -9.26 21.32 -35.05
CA GLY A 630 -10.16 21.29 -36.21
C GLY A 630 -9.69 22.15 -37.39
N SER A 631 -9.10 23.33 -37.17
CA SER A 631 -8.60 24.19 -38.26
C SER A 631 -7.09 24.08 -38.48
N GLY A 632 -6.31 23.75 -37.45
CA GLY A 632 -4.84 23.77 -37.49
C GLY A 632 -4.24 25.18 -37.46
N GLU A 633 -5.08 26.23 -37.38
CA GLU A 633 -4.63 27.62 -37.29
C GLU A 633 -3.75 27.85 -36.06
N LYS A 634 -2.78 28.76 -36.17
CA LYS A 634 -1.92 29.18 -35.05
C LYS A 634 -2.39 30.53 -34.50
N LYS A 635 -2.71 30.58 -33.20
CA LYS A 635 -3.15 31.80 -32.50
C LYS A 635 -2.25 32.14 -31.33
N LYS A 636 -2.06 33.43 -31.05
CA LYS A 636 -1.45 33.87 -29.79
C LYS A 636 -2.50 33.81 -28.68
N TRP A 637 -2.05 33.75 -27.43
CA TRP A 637 -2.96 33.82 -26.27
C TRP A 637 -3.89 35.04 -26.32
N SER A 638 -3.39 36.20 -26.78
CA SER A 638 -4.18 37.43 -26.91
C SER A 638 -5.39 37.32 -27.84
N ASP A 639 -5.35 36.35 -28.77
CA ASP A 639 -6.42 36.15 -29.76
C ASP A 639 -7.50 35.20 -29.24
N ILE A 640 -7.20 34.44 -28.19
CA ILE A 640 -8.10 33.47 -27.55
C ILE A 640 -8.95 34.22 -26.54
N THR A 641 -10.01 34.85 -27.03
CA THR A 641 -10.91 35.68 -26.22
C THR A 641 -11.94 34.83 -25.44
N ARG A 642 -12.59 35.45 -24.45
CA ARG A 642 -13.78 34.89 -23.79
C ARG A 642 -15.06 35.52 -24.35
N ASN A 643 -16.16 34.78 -24.28
CA ASN A 643 -17.53 35.26 -24.40
C ASN A 643 -18.27 35.10 -23.06
N GLU A 644 -19.54 35.53 -23.02
CA GLU A 644 -20.39 35.37 -21.85
C GLU A 644 -20.84 33.92 -21.67
N ASP A 645 -21.43 33.30 -22.69
CA ASP A 645 -22.03 31.97 -22.55
C ASP A 645 -21.62 31.04 -23.70
N PHE A 646 -21.58 29.74 -23.44
CA PHE A 646 -21.44 28.73 -24.48
C PHE A 646 -22.79 28.54 -25.18
N THR A 647 -22.77 28.67 -26.51
CA THR A 647 -23.92 28.30 -27.34
C THR A 647 -24.04 26.78 -27.47
N GLU A 648 -25.23 26.30 -27.80
CA GLU A 648 -25.49 24.89 -28.10
C GLU A 648 -24.48 24.35 -29.13
N PRO A 649 -23.68 23.31 -28.77
CA PRO A 649 -22.66 22.77 -29.65
C PRO A 649 -23.29 21.97 -30.80
N LYS A 650 -24.34 21.20 -30.51
CA LYS A 650 -25.16 20.41 -31.43
C LYS A 650 -26.59 20.37 -30.92
N THR A 651 -27.54 20.14 -31.84
CA THR A 651 -28.95 19.95 -31.48
C THR A 651 -29.12 18.88 -30.42
N GLY A 652 -29.73 19.25 -29.30
CA GLY A 652 -30.00 18.36 -28.16
C GLY A 652 -28.89 18.32 -27.12
N TRP A 653 -27.77 19.03 -27.32
CA TRP A 653 -26.64 19.03 -26.40
C TRP A 653 -26.47 20.38 -25.72
N LYS A 654 -25.91 20.39 -24.50
CA LYS A 654 -25.44 21.62 -23.85
C LYS A 654 -24.14 21.35 -23.10
N VAL A 655 -23.37 22.42 -22.84
CA VAL A 655 -22.31 22.33 -21.82
C VAL A 655 -22.97 22.09 -20.46
N ALA A 656 -22.35 21.25 -19.62
CA ALA A 656 -22.88 20.98 -18.27
C ALA A 656 -23.03 22.29 -17.48
N SER A 657 -24.19 22.51 -16.85
CA SER A 657 -24.50 23.73 -16.11
C SER A 657 -24.13 23.61 -14.63
N ALA A 658 -24.18 24.73 -13.91
CA ALA A 658 -24.02 24.77 -12.46
C ALA A 658 -24.95 23.76 -11.74
N SER A 659 -26.20 23.64 -12.20
CA SER A 659 -27.19 22.72 -11.63
C SER A 659 -26.87 21.24 -11.87
N ASP A 660 -26.28 20.90 -13.02
CA ASP A 660 -25.91 19.51 -13.33
C ASP A 660 -24.83 19.01 -12.34
N TYR A 661 -23.80 19.83 -12.11
CA TYR A 661 -22.77 19.50 -11.13
C TYR A 661 -23.28 19.58 -9.69
N GLN A 662 -24.17 20.53 -9.37
CA GLN A 662 -24.80 20.61 -8.05
C GLN A 662 -25.54 19.32 -7.71
N ALA A 663 -26.27 18.74 -8.67
CA ALA A 663 -26.98 17.47 -8.47
C ALA A 663 -26.02 16.31 -8.13
N LEU A 664 -24.85 16.25 -8.78
CA LEU A 664 -23.82 15.28 -8.44
C LEU A 664 -23.18 15.54 -7.07
N PHE A 665 -23.04 16.81 -6.68
CA PHE A 665 -22.45 17.22 -5.40
C PHE A 665 -23.38 16.95 -4.21
N ASP A 666 -24.68 17.18 -4.37
CA ASP A 666 -25.69 17.04 -3.31
C ASP A 666 -26.15 15.59 -3.09
N SER A 667 -25.91 14.70 -4.06
CA SER A 667 -26.38 13.32 -3.99
C SER A 667 -25.53 12.48 -3.03
N ASP A 668 -26.18 11.89 -2.03
CA ASP A 668 -25.52 10.96 -1.11
C ASP A 668 -24.96 9.72 -1.82
N ASP A 669 -25.55 9.24 -2.90
CA ASP A 669 -25.03 8.06 -3.63
C ASP A 669 -23.80 8.36 -4.50
N ILE A 670 -23.47 9.63 -4.74
CA ILE A 670 -22.38 10.03 -5.63
C ILE A 670 -21.09 10.22 -4.84
N LYS A 671 -20.03 9.57 -5.30
CA LYS A 671 -18.71 9.58 -4.69
C LYS A 671 -17.64 9.90 -5.74
N GLN A 672 -16.43 10.20 -5.27
CA GLN A 672 -15.29 10.50 -6.14
C GLN A 672 -14.12 9.57 -5.87
N GLY A 673 -13.46 9.12 -6.94
CA GLY A 673 -12.20 8.39 -6.89
C GLY A 673 -11.18 9.04 -7.81
N TYR A 674 -9.90 9.04 -7.44
CA TYR A 674 -8.90 9.79 -8.19
C TYR A 674 -7.70 8.91 -8.53
N GLY A 675 -7.37 8.79 -9.80
CA GLY A 675 -6.31 7.92 -10.29
C GLY A 675 -6.28 7.80 -11.80
N VAL A 676 -5.72 6.70 -12.30
CA VAL A 676 -5.42 6.46 -13.71
C VAL A 676 -6.49 5.60 -14.38
N LEU A 677 -7.01 6.09 -15.50
CA LEU A 677 -7.84 5.31 -16.43
C LEU A 677 -6.95 4.73 -17.55
N TYR A 678 -7.16 3.46 -17.87
CA TYR A 678 -6.62 2.82 -19.09
C TYR A 678 -7.74 2.52 -20.08
N GLY A 679 -7.51 2.80 -21.37
CA GLY A 679 -8.52 2.69 -22.43
C GLY A 679 -8.28 1.57 -23.42
N ASP A 680 -8.96 1.67 -24.56
CA ASP A 680 -8.84 0.73 -25.69
C ASP A 680 -7.38 0.55 -26.12
N GLY A 681 -6.92 -0.69 -26.27
CA GLY A 681 -5.56 -0.99 -26.70
C GLY A 681 -4.54 -1.14 -25.57
N ALA A 682 -4.81 -0.57 -24.39
CA ALA A 682 -4.03 -0.85 -23.19
C ALA A 682 -4.28 -2.29 -22.71
N LYS A 683 -3.20 -3.07 -22.54
CA LYS A 683 -3.25 -4.49 -22.18
C LYS A 683 -2.99 -4.74 -20.70
N GLU A 684 -2.18 -3.91 -20.09
CA GLU A 684 -1.74 -4.07 -18.70
C GLU A 684 -1.48 -2.72 -18.04
N THR A 685 -1.24 -2.77 -16.73
CA THR A 685 -0.90 -1.58 -15.94
C THR A 685 0.53 -1.14 -16.23
N ALA A 686 0.72 0.10 -16.68
CA ALA A 686 2.05 0.62 -17.02
C ALA A 686 2.89 1.00 -15.79
N ASP A 687 4.22 0.97 -15.95
CA ASP A 687 5.20 1.35 -14.92
C ASP A 687 5.76 2.75 -15.12
N ASP A 688 6.07 3.14 -16.37
CA ASP A 688 6.70 4.42 -16.67
C ASP A 688 5.73 5.58 -16.50
N LEU A 689 6.14 6.65 -15.80
CA LEU A 689 5.26 7.77 -15.48
C LEU A 689 4.60 8.39 -16.72
N ASN A 690 5.34 8.46 -17.84
CA ASN A 690 4.84 9.02 -19.09
C ASN A 690 3.84 8.10 -19.79
N ASP A 691 3.96 6.79 -19.61
CA ASP A 691 2.97 5.85 -20.10
C ASP A 691 1.74 5.78 -19.20
N VAL A 692 1.91 6.00 -17.90
CA VAL A 692 0.82 6.00 -16.90
C VAL A 692 -0.05 7.26 -16.98
N TYR A 693 0.53 8.43 -17.25
CA TYR A 693 -0.20 9.71 -17.26
C TYR A 693 -0.31 10.38 -18.64
N GLY A 694 0.51 9.98 -19.61
CA GLY A 694 0.75 10.73 -20.84
C GLY A 694 -0.07 10.29 -22.04
N TYR A 695 -1.32 9.83 -21.85
CA TYR A 695 -2.22 9.60 -22.99
C TYR A 695 -2.38 10.88 -23.81
N ASP A 696 -2.16 10.75 -25.12
CA ASP A 696 -2.56 11.74 -26.12
C ASP A 696 -3.16 11.04 -27.34
N TYR A 697 -3.97 11.77 -28.10
CA TYR A 697 -4.75 11.19 -29.20
C TYR A 697 -3.91 10.83 -30.44
N THR A 698 -2.61 11.14 -30.47
CA THR A 698 -1.75 10.90 -31.65
C THR A 698 -0.75 9.77 -31.47
N THR A 699 -0.25 9.51 -30.26
CA THR A 699 0.94 8.67 -30.08
C THR A 699 0.70 7.32 -29.43
N SER A 700 -0.35 7.10 -28.62
CA SER A 700 -0.62 5.74 -28.13
C SER A 700 -1.96 5.56 -27.42
N LYS A 701 -2.82 4.69 -27.98
CA LYS A 701 -4.03 4.21 -27.30
C LYS A 701 -3.72 3.32 -26.07
N ILE A 702 -2.45 2.97 -25.84
CA ILE A 702 -2.05 2.06 -24.74
C ILE A 702 -1.74 2.78 -23.41
N ARG A 703 -1.62 4.11 -23.42
CA ARG A 703 -1.25 4.91 -22.26
C ARG A 703 -2.44 5.18 -21.33
N GLY A 704 -2.14 5.47 -20.08
CA GLY A 704 -3.11 5.91 -19.08
C GLY A 704 -3.29 7.44 -19.05
N MET A 705 -4.41 7.87 -18.48
CA MET A 705 -4.70 9.27 -18.16
C MET A 705 -5.10 9.39 -16.70
N ARG A 706 -4.55 10.36 -15.98
CA ARG A 706 -4.99 10.67 -14.61
C ARG A 706 -6.22 11.56 -14.60
N GLY A 707 -7.11 11.35 -13.64
CA GLY A 707 -8.33 12.15 -13.52
C GLY A 707 -9.18 11.81 -12.31
N CYS A 708 -10.40 12.35 -12.32
CA CYS A 708 -11.42 12.12 -11.31
C CYS A 708 -12.52 11.22 -11.88
N PHE A 709 -12.82 10.14 -11.17
CA PHE A 709 -13.97 9.28 -11.37
C PHE A 709 -15.11 9.81 -10.50
N VAL A 710 -16.19 10.25 -11.11
CA VAL A 710 -17.45 10.51 -10.40
C VAL A 710 -18.32 9.28 -10.61
N TYR A 711 -18.78 8.66 -9.53
CA TYR A 711 -19.48 7.38 -9.61
C TYR A 711 -20.62 7.29 -8.60
N ASN A 712 -21.64 6.51 -8.97
CA ASN A 712 -22.71 6.12 -8.08
C ASN A 712 -22.32 4.82 -7.35
N GLU A 713 -22.26 4.86 -6.01
CA GLU A 713 -21.83 3.71 -5.21
C GLU A 713 -22.84 2.56 -5.17
N GLN A 714 -24.11 2.84 -5.46
CA GLN A 714 -25.18 1.83 -5.48
C GLN A 714 -25.25 1.10 -6.82
N THR A 715 -25.09 1.79 -7.93
CA THR A 715 -25.24 1.19 -9.28
C THR A 715 -23.90 0.82 -9.91
N GLY A 716 -22.83 1.55 -9.59
CA GLY A 716 -21.54 1.44 -10.26
C GLY A 716 -21.38 2.30 -11.51
N LYS A 717 -22.44 3.00 -11.95
CA LYS A 717 -22.37 3.97 -13.06
C LYS A 717 -21.28 5.00 -12.76
N ASN A 718 -20.41 5.27 -13.74
CA ASN A 718 -19.27 6.14 -13.54
C ASN A 718 -18.91 6.98 -14.78
N LEU A 719 -18.34 8.16 -14.51
CA LEU A 719 -17.77 9.09 -15.47
C LEU A 719 -16.32 9.38 -15.10
N PHE A 720 -15.48 9.54 -16.11
CA PHE A 720 -14.09 9.95 -15.94
C PHE A 720 -13.87 11.35 -16.50
N PHE A 721 -13.34 12.23 -15.64
CA PHE A 721 -12.93 13.59 -15.95
C PHE A 721 -11.40 13.65 -15.95
N PRO A 722 -10.75 13.64 -17.13
CA PRO A 722 -9.31 13.77 -17.21
C PRO A 722 -8.86 15.15 -16.68
N ILE A 723 -7.68 15.20 -16.07
CA ILE A 723 -7.07 16.47 -15.65
C ILE A 723 -5.90 16.91 -16.55
N GLY A 724 -5.76 16.23 -17.68
CA GLY A 724 -4.71 16.46 -18.66
C GLY A 724 -3.45 15.64 -18.44
N ALA A 725 -2.73 15.35 -19.53
CA ALA A 725 -1.52 14.54 -19.52
C ALA A 725 -0.44 15.16 -18.61
N SER A 726 -0.28 16.48 -18.75
CA SER A 726 0.55 17.33 -17.91
C SER A 726 0.07 17.45 -16.45
N GLY A 727 -1.18 17.05 -16.17
CA GLY A 727 -1.80 17.12 -14.85
C GLY A 727 -2.50 18.42 -14.52
N TYR A 728 -2.64 19.29 -15.52
CA TYR A 728 -3.21 20.62 -15.38
C TYR A 728 -4.24 20.86 -16.48
N GLY A 729 -5.52 20.80 -16.13
CA GLY A 729 -6.64 21.09 -17.02
C GLY A 729 -7.02 22.57 -17.00
N HIS A 730 -6.03 23.45 -17.00
CA HIS A 730 -6.23 24.87 -16.74
C HIS A 730 -5.06 25.71 -17.29
N ARG A 731 -5.36 26.65 -18.18
CA ARG A 731 -4.43 27.69 -18.65
C ARG A 731 -4.79 29.07 -18.14
N LYS A 732 -3.80 29.76 -17.59
CA LYS A 732 -3.95 31.04 -16.88
C LYS A 732 -3.77 32.24 -17.81
N ASP A 733 -4.69 33.22 -17.77
CA ASP A 733 -4.53 34.50 -18.48
C ASP A 733 -3.39 35.34 -17.91
N SER A 734 -3.46 35.74 -16.65
CA SER A 734 -2.36 36.42 -15.96
C SER A 734 -2.58 36.39 -14.46
N ARG A 735 -1.99 35.41 -13.77
CA ARG A 735 -2.01 35.42 -12.29
C ARG A 735 -0.80 34.74 -11.66
N GLY A 736 0.06 35.55 -11.06
CA GLY A 736 1.21 35.10 -10.26
C GLY A 736 2.33 36.12 -10.08
N GLU A 737 2.49 37.12 -10.95
CA GLU A 737 3.67 38.00 -10.91
C GLU A 737 3.29 39.49 -10.86
N LEU A 738 4.23 40.33 -10.39
CA LEU A 738 4.19 41.78 -10.57
C LEU A 738 3.97 42.09 -12.07
N ALA A 739 3.31 43.21 -12.39
CA ALA A 739 2.86 43.54 -13.75
C ALA A 739 3.95 43.40 -14.84
N GLU A 740 5.22 43.56 -14.46
CA GLU A 740 6.40 43.54 -15.34
C GLU A 740 6.85 42.13 -15.77
N ASN A 741 6.34 41.05 -15.15
CA ASN A 741 6.67 39.65 -15.48
C ASN A 741 5.42 38.75 -15.67
N GLN A 742 4.29 39.30 -16.10
CA GLN A 742 3.07 38.50 -16.28
C GLN A 742 3.13 37.59 -17.52
N TYR A 743 3.54 36.35 -17.32
CA TYR A 743 3.39 35.30 -18.34
C TYR A 743 1.91 34.93 -18.54
N LYS A 744 1.51 34.75 -19.79
CA LYS A 744 0.13 34.44 -20.19
C LYS A 744 0.00 33.07 -20.85
N GLY A 745 -1.18 32.47 -20.73
CA GLY A 745 -1.48 31.14 -21.25
C GLY A 745 -0.73 30.01 -20.53
N ILE A 746 -0.28 30.23 -19.29
CA ILE A 746 0.52 29.25 -18.53
C ILE A 746 -0.35 28.05 -18.17
N LEU A 747 0.12 26.83 -18.45
CA LEU A 747 -0.54 25.59 -18.08
C LEU A 747 -0.27 25.28 -16.59
N ARG A 748 -1.22 25.63 -15.71
CA ARG A 748 -1.12 25.42 -14.26
C ARG A 748 -2.50 25.39 -13.64
N TYR A 749 -2.73 24.42 -12.77
CA TYR A 749 -3.99 24.28 -12.04
C TYR A 749 -4.25 25.44 -11.06
N ALA A 750 -3.29 25.77 -10.19
CA ALA A 750 -3.50 26.72 -9.11
C ALA A 750 -3.93 28.13 -9.58
N SER A 751 -5.06 28.59 -9.05
CA SER A 751 -5.69 29.86 -9.44
C SER A 751 -4.81 31.08 -9.21
N SER A 752 -4.30 31.29 -7.99
CA SER A 752 -3.63 32.53 -7.58
C SER A 752 -2.16 32.36 -7.22
N ARG A 753 -1.79 31.22 -6.62
CA ARG A 753 -0.45 30.95 -6.12
C ARG A 753 0.42 30.34 -7.19
N ASN A 754 1.57 30.97 -7.43
CA ASN A 754 2.59 30.54 -8.39
C ASN A 754 3.89 30.09 -7.72
N THR A 755 3.93 30.11 -6.39
CA THR A 755 5.08 29.69 -5.58
C THR A 755 4.58 29.08 -4.26
N TYR A 756 5.50 28.67 -3.40
CA TYR A 756 5.20 28.13 -2.08
C TYR A 756 4.36 29.11 -1.25
N PHE A 757 3.32 28.60 -0.60
CA PHE A 757 2.53 29.35 0.38
C PHE A 757 3.36 29.49 1.66
N LYS A 758 3.65 30.73 2.04
CA LYS A 758 4.49 31.05 3.20
C LYS A 758 3.67 31.35 4.46
N PRO A 759 4.27 31.26 5.66
CA PRO A 759 3.63 31.72 6.91
C PRO A 759 3.32 33.21 6.91
N THR A 760 4.08 34.00 6.15
CA THR A 760 3.91 35.45 6.01
C THR A 760 2.78 35.85 5.07
N ASP A 761 2.22 34.90 4.30
CA ASP A 761 1.14 35.17 3.35
C ASP A 761 -0.22 35.19 4.06
N VAL A 762 -0.35 36.07 5.06
CA VAL A 762 -1.54 36.19 5.90
C VAL A 762 -2.71 36.78 5.14
N SER A 763 -3.92 36.31 5.44
CA SER A 763 -5.17 36.82 4.85
C SER A 763 -6.33 36.66 5.84
N ALA A 764 -7.48 37.27 5.53
CA ALA A 764 -8.68 37.10 6.36
C ALA A 764 -9.10 35.63 6.51
N ALA A 765 -8.91 34.81 5.46
CA ALA A 765 -9.21 33.38 5.51
C ALA A 765 -8.12 32.56 6.23
N TYR A 766 -6.86 32.99 6.16
CA TYR A 766 -5.67 32.33 6.71
C TYR A 766 -4.83 33.29 7.55
N PRO A 767 -5.23 33.59 8.79
CA PRO A 767 -4.55 34.57 9.65
C PRO A 767 -3.09 34.23 9.98
N ASN A 768 -2.70 32.96 9.95
CA ASN A 768 -1.34 32.47 10.18
C ASN A 768 -0.68 31.90 8.91
N GLY A 769 -1.20 32.27 7.73
CA GLY A 769 -0.71 31.82 6.44
C GLY A 769 -0.80 30.30 6.29
N VAL A 770 0.25 29.68 5.74
CA VAL A 770 0.30 28.23 5.47
C VAL A 770 0.17 27.35 6.73
N ASN A 771 0.43 27.89 7.93
CA ASN A 771 0.26 27.13 9.18
C ASN A 771 -1.19 26.68 9.40
N ASP A 772 -2.16 27.41 8.84
CA ASP A 772 -3.59 27.10 8.95
C ASP A 772 -4.04 26.03 7.94
N CYS A 773 -3.25 25.79 6.88
CA CYS A 773 -3.57 24.85 5.79
C CYS A 773 -2.29 24.23 5.16
N PRO A 774 -1.51 23.43 5.90
CA PRO A 774 -0.19 22.95 5.46
C PRO A 774 -0.17 22.16 4.14
N LEU A 775 -1.26 21.47 3.79
CA LEU A 775 -1.40 20.76 2.51
C LEU A 775 -1.47 21.71 1.29
N PHE A 776 -1.67 23.00 1.50
CA PHE A 776 -1.60 24.02 0.43
C PHE A 776 -0.21 24.65 0.26
N TYR A 777 0.79 24.20 1.02
CA TYR A 777 2.16 24.71 0.95
C TYR A 777 2.71 24.80 -0.47
N ASP A 778 2.51 23.77 -1.27
CA ASP A 778 3.01 23.66 -2.63
C ASP A 778 1.87 23.54 -3.66
N ILE A 779 0.71 24.11 -3.34
CA ILE A 779 -0.49 24.07 -4.20
C ILE A 779 -0.21 24.54 -5.63
N TYR A 780 0.78 25.43 -5.83
CA TYR A 780 1.18 25.94 -7.14
C TYR A 780 1.56 24.82 -8.13
N MET A 781 2.14 23.70 -7.65
CA MET A 781 2.53 22.57 -8.48
C MET A 781 1.53 21.41 -8.46
N ARG A 782 0.55 21.43 -7.55
CA ARG A 782 -0.38 20.31 -7.38
C ARG A 782 -1.32 20.17 -8.59
N PRO A 783 -1.61 18.94 -9.02
CA PRO A 783 -2.42 18.67 -10.20
C PRO A 783 -3.92 18.89 -9.95
N GLY A 784 -4.64 19.18 -11.03
CA GLY A 784 -6.09 19.39 -11.01
C GLY A 784 -6.62 19.99 -12.32
N ALA A 785 -7.92 20.18 -12.41
CA ALA A 785 -8.56 20.77 -13.58
C ALA A 785 -9.79 21.60 -13.22
N ILE A 786 -10.17 22.49 -14.14
CA ILE A 786 -11.43 23.22 -14.09
C ILE A 786 -12.24 22.86 -15.33
N TYR A 787 -13.55 22.73 -15.15
CA TYR A 787 -14.51 22.50 -16.23
C TYR A 787 -15.47 23.67 -16.30
N TRP A 788 -15.65 24.25 -17.48
CA TRP A 788 -16.59 25.36 -17.64
C TRP A 788 -18.05 24.93 -17.52
N TYR A 789 -18.86 25.87 -17.03
CA TYR A 789 -20.31 25.80 -17.20
C TYR A 789 -20.74 26.34 -18.56
N ASP A 790 -21.99 26.05 -18.95
CA ASP A 790 -22.66 26.70 -20.07
C ASP A 790 -22.69 28.23 -19.92
N LYS A 791 -23.00 28.71 -18.72
CA LYS A 791 -23.05 30.13 -18.35
C LYS A 791 -22.70 30.31 -16.88
N THR A 792 -22.61 31.57 -16.42
CA THR A 792 -22.54 31.82 -14.98
C THR A 792 -23.79 31.28 -14.30
N GLY A 793 -23.61 30.47 -13.27
CA GLY A 793 -24.70 29.85 -12.54
C GLY A 793 -24.47 29.89 -11.04
N GLU A 794 -25.56 29.74 -10.30
CA GLU A 794 -25.52 29.72 -8.85
C GLU A 794 -25.33 28.28 -8.35
N ASN A 795 -24.40 28.12 -7.41
CA ASN A 795 -24.23 26.88 -6.67
C ASN A 795 -24.40 27.17 -5.18
N LYS A 796 -24.99 26.21 -4.46
CA LYS A 796 -25.17 26.30 -3.01
C LYS A 796 -24.17 25.40 -2.34
N VAL A 797 -23.28 25.98 -1.54
CA VAL A 797 -22.35 25.20 -0.73
C VAL A 797 -22.30 25.75 0.68
N ASN A 798 -22.32 24.84 1.67
CA ASN A 798 -22.33 25.18 3.09
C ASN A 798 -23.42 26.19 3.50
N GLY A 799 -24.56 26.17 2.82
CA GLY A 799 -25.68 27.08 3.08
C GLY A 799 -25.56 28.45 2.41
N THR A 800 -24.44 28.74 1.73
CA THR A 800 -24.20 29.97 0.97
C THR A 800 -24.40 29.72 -0.52
N THR A 801 -25.09 30.64 -1.18
CA THR A 801 -25.25 30.63 -2.64
C THR A 801 -24.27 31.60 -3.26
N GLU A 802 -23.45 31.12 -4.19
CA GLU A 802 -22.45 31.93 -4.89
C GLU A 802 -22.54 31.77 -6.41
N ASN A 803 -22.23 32.85 -7.12
CA ASN A 803 -22.11 32.86 -8.59
C ASN A 803 -20.78 32.23 -9.01
N ASN A 804 -20.86 31.15 -9.76
CA ASN A 804 -19.74 30.36 -10.22
C ASN A 804 -19.75 30.22 -11.74
N VAL A 805 -18.59 29.94 -12.32
CA VAL A 805 -18.38 29.88 -13.78
C VAL A 805 -17.92 28.51 -14.27
N GLY A 806 -17.54 27.63 -13.36
CA GLY A 806 -17.09 26.29 -13.65
C GLY A 806 -17.03 25.41 -12.41
N TRP A 807 -16.56 24.17 -12.58
CA TRP A 807 -16.37 23.20 -11.51
C TRP A 807 -14.88 22.86 -11.34
N ASP A 808 -14.44 22.77 -10.09
CA ASP A 808 -13.06 22.49 -9.69
C ASP A 808 -12.88 21.00 -9.34
N PHE A 809 -11.80 20.41 -9.85
CA PHE A 809 -11.37 19.05 -9.60
C PHE A 809 -9.94 19.08 -9.04
N ASN A 810 -9.82 19.16 -7.72
CA ASN A 810 -8.51 19.13 -7.04
C ASN A 810 -8.05 17.69 -6.87
N TYR A 811 -7.02 17.29 -7.61
CA TYR A 811 -6.54 15.91 -7.58
C TYR A 811 -5.72 15.58 -6.32
N PHE A 812 -5.22 16.58 -5.59
CA PHE A 812 -4.38 16.38 -4.41
C PHE A 812 -5.20 16.30 -3.11
N THR A 813 -6.03 17.31 -2.84
CA THR A 813 -6.87 17.37 -1.63
C THR A 813 -8.29 16.83 -1.83
N PHE A 814 -8.57 16.28 -3.02
CA PHE A 814 -9.82 15.60 -3.37
C PHE A 814 -11.06 16.51 -3.40
N ASP A 815 -10.86 17.81 -3.55
CA ASP A 815 -11.92 18.79 -3.66
C ASP A 815 -12.68 18.65 -4.99
N PHE A 816 -14.01 18.69 -4.89
CA PHE A 816 -14.96 18.62 -5.99
C PHE A 816 -16.00 19.70 -5.72
N TYR A 817 -15.78 20.90 -6.27
CA TYR A 817 -16.41 22.12 -5.75
C TYR A 817 -16.62 23.18 -6.84
N PRO A 818 -17.61 24.08 -6.71
CA PRO A 818 -17.78 25.20 -7.63
C PRO A 818 -16.56 26.14 -7.73
N MET A 819 -16.32 26.68 -8.91
CA MET A 819 -15.22 27.62 -9.18
C MET A 819 -15.77 29.01 -9.54
N GLY A 820 -15.41 29.99 -8.73
CA GLY A 820 -15.77 31.39 -8.93
C GLY A 820 -14.97 32.09 -10.04
N SER A 821 -15.53 33.15 -10.60
CA SER A 821 -14.93 33.93 -11.71
C SER A 821 -13.54 34.50 -11.36
N TRP A 822 -13.32 34.88 -10.09
CA TRP A 822 -12.03 35.40 -9.64
C TRP A 822 -10.90 34.35 -9.66
N GLY A 823 -11.24 33.08 -9.40
CA GLY A 823 -10.30 31.95 -9.49
C GLY A 823 -9.80 31.71 -10.91
N THR A 824 -10.53 32.22 -11.91
CA THR A 824 -10.29 32.05 -13.33
C THR A 824 -9.95 33.35 -14.08
N SER A 825 -9.37 34.33 -13.37
CA SER A 825 -8.98 35.65 -13.92
C SER A 825 -10.17 36.42 -14.53
N GLY A 826 -11.35 36.29 -13.93
CA GLY A 826 -12.60 36.84 -14.45
C GLY A 826 -13.19 36.02 -15.60
N GLY A 827 -12.89 34.72 -15.69
CA GLY A 827 -13.25 33.87 -16.83
C GLY A 827 -12.40 34.08 -18.09
N LYS A 828 -11.19 34.63 -17.96
CA LYS A 828 -10.23 34.79 -19.08
C LYS A 828 -9.30 33.59 -19.27
N ASP A 829 -9.30 32.69 -18.30
CA ASP A 829 -8.53 31.45 -18.39
C ASP A 829 -9.11 30.53 -19.48
N ALA A 830 -8.40 29.46 -19.82
CA ALA A 830 -8.89 28.41 -20.69
C ALA A 830 -8.94 27.07 -19.93
N CYS A 831 -10.11 26.41 -19.99
CA CYS A 831 -10.46 25.24 -19.18
C CYS A 831 -11.19 24.19 -20.05
N PHE A 832 -11.40 22.99 -19.51
CA PHE A 832 -12.09 21.93 -20.24
C PHE A 832 -13.59 22.18 -20.35
N VAL A 833 -14.21 21.51 -21.32
CA VAL A 833 -15.67 21.54 -21.54
C VAL A 833 -16.19 20.11 -21.62
N ARG A 834 -17.24 19.83 -20.84
CA ARG A 834 -17.98 18.58 -20.86
C ARG A 834 -19.44 18.85 -21.18
N CYS A 835 -20.03 18.04 -22.06
CA CYS A 835 -21.42 18.17 -22.47
C CYS A 835 -22.36 17.19 -21.76
N VAL A 836 -23.64 17.55 -21.78
CA VAL A 836 -24.79 16.77 -21.32
C VAL A 836 -25.90 16.85 -22.37
N GLU A 837 -26.80 15.89 -22.38
CA GLU A 837 -28.04 15.97 -23.17
C GLU A 837 -28.98 17.03 -22.56
N LYS A 838 -29.77 17.69 -23.41
CA LYS A 838 -30.63 18.85 -23.07
C LYS A 838 -32.03 18.45 -22.62
#